data_AF-A0AAF5DCW1-F1
#
_entry.id   AF-A0AAF5DCW1-F1
#
_cell.length_a   1.000
_cell.length_b   1.000
_cell.length_c   1.000
_cell.angle_alpha   90.00
_cell.angle_beta   90.00
_cell.angle_gamma   90.00
#
_symmetry.space_group_name_H-M   'P 1'
#
loop_
_entity.id
_entity.type
_entity.pdbx_description
1 polymer ?
#
loop_
_entity_poly.entity_id
_entity_poly.type
_entity_poly.pdbx_seq_one_letter_code
_entity_poly.pdbx_strand_id
1 'polypeptide(L)'
;SYISKRFILSQFVFFNLTICTLFFCFLLTEMSLPLSTFLSDIVLCSGDFKGADACFKALNNEVQRKKFKLRKNDLKEIMITFYNETSKYPELNKFWGKYTNILQYNNKEFRRLIVYNLIENDVNKGAPCPYRVLGIIFEDKELIKLITLPQTFLQAALQVKNLCPDYLIYLGGDSPKGKSFRANLGNLIVDNWRSLMYPENVDQTSEAIESVLKYINITREKKVWCNLNLEAYVNDEKEDYFDHSRIVKKHNLFNYKKLLVDYRKGKIKNELLFEHLYDITMYEDKREELLEYLKNRYEDVYNVFKDIKYNNDCEIGTIPEEICKFYRSGGYPSKIIQPKFGAEYFSIKKATIFDQCDPDVCVGKCDKTSHSSWFKMVFIEDTQEALRIIEDLDELLKEIKKQVIFIDIKTAIKDDKEYIIYINLFVPKSRLISFNLDKINNSQTMNAVVNFIFSRKEFTIFCYNWKSMKQKFTEIFRDIFDTRENGEFPVATVVCLINRLNTLVESTGEQCSIPKYFPSTWRKAYQYDSIDYNNDDDDESIIEMDDEEGVISKQQRKCIRNMSLNMEFRNLCYLTTSYDYDESESIPYSYWHRKPLRVEQQQEMMTRLFAMYDILFKLNNAMYKDPEYKNISLPILNVRIVIKIKRALCTGSQHYTKTNYNIDEARILFKKLGTGKVTLEKDEEKGIGKICIDNHKKKNAITGKMFVDFENCVNELKEWEKGKIVIVEGKGSDFCSGGDLNFVKEIATPGLGYWMNSYFGGVLESLSNLPIISVANIKGNCLGGGTEIASNCDLRFMHTSGRIGVVQGKMGVIQTWNGASKLLEIVVFSHKLALEMGFVNEIYEIDDEFNKLIRKLSQNNADVLRIGKEMYMELDKSKGLSSKKLHDIELKYSSKLWGSKHHLEALNSQVKHK
;
A
#
# COMPACT_ATOMS: atom_id res chain seq x y z
N SER A 1 -71.79 59.88 13.77
CA SER A 1 -71.08 59.26 12.64
C SER A 1 -69.62 59.71 12.46
N TYR A 2 -69.09 60.64 13.28
CA TYR A 2 -67.67 61.08 13.19
C TYR A 2 -66.69 60.37 14.15
N ILE A 3 -67.16 59.52 15.06
CA ILE A 3 -66.32 58.88 16.11
C ILE A 3 -65.87 57.46 15.72
N SER A 4 -66.52 56.78 14.76
CA SER A 4 -66.16 55.41 14.39
C SER A 4 -64.92 55.28 13.48
N LYS A 5 -64.45 56.37 12.84
CA LYS A 5 -63.26 56.30 11.96
C LYS A 5 -61.91 56.38 12.68
N ARG A 6 -61.83 56.88 13.92
CA ARG A 6 -60.54 57.00 14.64
C ARG A 6 -60.11 55.74 15.38
N PHE A 7 -61.04 54.85 15.75
CA PHE A 7 -60.68 53.61 16.45
C PHE A 7 -60.04 52.55 15.53
N ILE A 8 -60.37 52.55 14.24
CA ILE A 8 -59.80 51.58 13.29
C ILE A 8 -58.32 51.90 12.98
N LEU A 9 -57.91 53.18 13.04
CA LEU A 9 -56.52 53.57 12.80
C LEU A 9 -55.58 53.29 13.98
N SER A 10 -56.05 53.30 15.24
CA SER A 10 -55.17 52.99 16.37
C SER A 10 -54.89 51.49 16.53
N GLN A 11 -55.83 50.61 16.16
CA GLN A 11 -55.58 49.17 16.18
C GLN A 11 -54.60 48.72 15.10
N PHE A 12 -54.58 49.35 13.93
CA PHE A 12 -53.63 48.98 12.87
C PHE A 12 -52.17 49.35 13.20
N VAL A 13 -51.95 50.43 13.95
CA VAL A 13 -50.59 50.83 14.35
C VAL A 13 -50.05 49.92 15.46
N PHE A 14 -50.90 49.52 16.42
CA PHE A 14 -50.46 48.59 17.47
C PHE A 14 -50.18 47.19 16.93
N PHE A 15 -51.02 46.68 16.02
CA PHE A 15 -50.81 45.34 15.45
C PHE A 15 -49.51 45.25 14.63
N ASN A 16 -49.16 46.30 13.88
CA ASN A 16 -47.90 46.34 13.14
C ASN A 16 -46.67 46.50 14.04
N LEU A 17 -46.76 47.21 15.16
CA LEU A 17 -45.61 47.34 16.06
C LEU A 17 -45.30 46.01 16.79
N THR A 18 -46.33 45.27 17.21
CA THR A 18 -46.15 43.97 17.87
C THR A 18 -45.68 42.90 16.89
N ILE A 19 -46.16 42.91 15.63
CA ILE A 19 -45.62 42.03 14.59
C ILE A 19 -44.17 42.38 14.31
N CYS A 20 -43.79 43.66 14.19
CA CYS A 20 -42.40 44.03 13.97
C CYS A 20 -41.48 43.64 15.14
N THR A 21 -41.93 43.74 16.40
CA THR A 21 -41.11 43.30 17.54
C THR A 21 -41.03 41.78 17.66
N LEU A 22 -42.11 41.05 17.38
CA LEU A 22 -42.07 39.59 17.31
C LEU A 22 -41.22 39.11 16.14
N PHE A 23 -41.29 39.75 14.97
CA PHE A 23 -40.44 39.42 13.82
C PHE A 23 -38.98 39.77 14.08
N PHE A 24 -38.67 40.89 14.75
CA PHE A 24 -37.29 41.22 15.12
C PHE A 24 -36.73 40.31 16.21
N CYS A 25 -37.54 39.91 17.19
CA CYS A 25 -37.12 38.93 18.20
C CYS A 25 -36.95 37.53 17.59
N PHE A 26 -37.85 37.09 16.69
CA PHE A 26 -37.72 35.79 16.02
C PHE A 26 -36.51 35.74 15.06
N LEU A 27 -36.24 36.83 14.34
CA LEU A 27 -35.07 36.90 13.44
C LEU A 27 -33.73 37.00 14.20
N LEU A 28 -33.71 37.51 15.42
CA LEU A 28 -32.49 37.56 16.22
C LEU A 28 -32.20 36.26 16.98
N THR A 29 -33.20 35.42 17.27
CA THR A 29 -32.98 34.16 18.01
C THR A 29 -32.60 32.96 17.15
N GLU A 30 -32.96 32.89 15.86
CA GLU A 30 -32.66 31.68 15.05
C GLU A 30 -31.24 31.60 14.45
N MET A 31 -30.44 32.68 14.47
CA MET A 31 -29.17 32.70 13.71
C MET A 31 -27.90 32.32 14.49
N SER A 32 -27.96 31.89 15.76
CA SER A 32 -26.76 31.57 16.56
C SER A 32 -26.64 30.14 17.13
N LEU A 33 -27.68 29.30 17.00
CA LEU A 33 -27.72 27.97 17.64
C LEU A 33 -26.58 26.99 17.26
N PRO A 34 -26.15 26.85 15.97
CA PRO A 34 -25.25 25.76 15.60
C PRO A 34 -23.85 25.85 16.22
N LEU A 35 -23.33 27.07 16.37
CA LEU A 35 -21.99 27.29 16.92
C LEU A 35 -21.96 27.07 18.43
N SER A 36 -22.91 27.66 19.17
CA SER A 36 -22.99 27.49 20.63
C SER A 36 -23.16 26.01 21.01
N THR A 37 -23.97 25.28 20.24
CA THR A 37 -24.15 23.84 20.43
C THR A 37 -22.86 23.09 20.16
N PHE A 38 -22.18 23.34 19.04
CA PHE A 38 -20.90 22.70 18.75
C PHE A 38 -19.85 22.94 19.85
N LEU A 39 -19.71 24.19 20.30
CA LEU A 39 -18.74 24.57 21.34
C LEU A 39 -19.06 23.94 22.69
N SER A 40 -20.35 23.83 23.04
CA SER A 40 -20.79 23.12 24.24
C SER A 40 -20.52 21.62 24.12
N ASP A 41 -20.93 21.02 22.99
CA ASP A 41 -20.86 19.57 22.80
C ASP A 41 -19.41 19.07 22.74
N ILE A 42 -18.50 19.81 22.10
CA ILE A 42 -17.10 19.39 22.01
C ILE A 42 -16.43 19.36 23.40
N VAL A 43 -16.81 20.29 24.29
CA VAL A 43 -16.35 20.32 25.68
C VAL A 43 -17.00 19.18 26.48
N LEU A 44 -18.30 18.93 26.26
CA LEU A 44 -19.03 17.84 26.93
C LEU A 44 -18.52 16.44 26.54
N CYS A 45 -17.98 16.27 25.33
CA CYS A 45 -17.38 15.01 24.90
C CYS A 45 -16.30 14.50 25.86
N SER A 46 -15.63 15.40 26.60
CA SER A 46 -14.66 15.03 27.65
C SER A 46 -13.62 14.00 27.18
N GLY A 47 -13.13 14.15 25.94
CA GLY A 47 -12.18 13.23 25.32
C GLY A 47 -12.78 12.06 24.53
N ASP A 48 -14.09 11.86 24.52
CA ASP A 48 -14.71 10.85 23.66
C ASP A 48 -14.49 11.16 22.17
N PHE A 49 -13.63 10.36 21.55
CA PHE A 49 -13.31 10.46 20.13
C PHE A 49 -14.56 10.33 19.25
N LYS A 50 -15.51 9.44 19.58
CA LYS A 50 -16.71 9.24 18.74
C LYS A 50 -17.66 10.42 18.85
N GLY A 51 -17.90 10.92 20.05
CA GLY A 51 -18.65 12.15 20.30
C GLY A 51 -18.05 13.34 19.55
N ALA A 52 -16.75 13.57 19.68
CA ALA A 52 -16.07 14.67 19.00
C ALA A 52 -16.17 14.57 17.47
N ASP A 53 -15.99 13.36 16.90
CA ASP A 53 -16.18 13.12 15.45
C ASP A 53 -17.61 13.42 15.00
N ALA A 54 -18.60 13.07 15.82
CA ALA A 54 -20.00 13.36 15.56
C ALA A 54 -20.29 14.87 15.58
N CYS A 55 -19.74 15.61 16.55
CA CYS A 55 -19.85 17.07 16.62
C CYS A 55 -19.25 17.75 15.38
N PHE A 56 -18.03 17.36 14.99
CA PHE A 56 -17.39 17.90 13.78
C PHE A 56 -18.17 17.54 12.51
N LYS A 57 -18.68 16.31 12.38
CA LYS A 57 -19.52 15.91 11.25
C LYS A 57 -20.81 16.73 11.19
N ALA A 58 -21.49 16.93 12.32
CA ALA A 58 -22.71 17.72 12.39
C ALA A 58 -22.46 19.17 11.93
N LEU A 59 -21.43 19.82 12.48
CA LEU A 59 -21.05 21.17 12.08
C LEU A 59 -20.66 21.24 10.59
N ASN A 60 -19.85 20.28 10.12
CA ASN A 60 -19.42 20.22 8.72
C ASN A 60 -20.62 20.08 7.77
N ASN A 61 -21.58 19.23 8.11
CA ASN A 61 -22.78 19.02 7.31
C ASN A 61 -23.64 20.29 7.22
N GLU A 62 -23.79 21.04 8.32
CA GLU A 62 -24.54 22.31 8.33
C GLU A 62 -23.85 23.40 7.50
N VAL A 63 -22.52 23.48 7.57
CA VAL A 63 -21.72 24.38 6.71
C VAL A 63 -21.87 24.01 5.22
N GLN A 64 -21.78 22.73 4.89
CA GLN A 64 -21.88 22.25 3.50
C GLN A 64 -23.28 22.43 2.91
N ARG A 65 -24.34 22.31 3.72
CA ARG A 65 -25.72 22.55 3.30
C ARG A 65 -26.03 24.02 3.01
N LYS A 66 -25.05 24.93 3.14
CA LYS A 66 -25.17 26.40 2.98
C LYS A 66 -26.23 27.04 3.90
N LYS A 67 -26.72 26.32 4.92
CA LYS A 67 -27.68 26.86 5.91
C LYS A 67 -27.02 27.85 6.87
N PHE A 68 -25.70 27.76 7.00
CA PHE A 68 -24.94 28.52 7.97
C PHE A 68 -23.53 28.81 7.42
N LYS A 69 -23.06 30.05 7.53
CA LYS A 69 -21.70 30.45 7.14
C LYS A 69 -20.93 30.84 8.39
N LEU A 70 -19.90 30.06 8.72
CA LEU A 70 -18.97 30.39 9.81
C LEU A 70 -18.29 31.72 9.50
N ARG A 71 -18.54 32.72 10.34
CA ARG A 71 -17.84 34.00 10.30
C ARG A 71 -16.44 33.80 10.87
N LYS A 72 -15.58 34.78 10.63
CA LYS A 72 -14.20 34.79 11.12
C LYS A 72 -14.10 34.60 12.64
N ASN A 73 -14.97 35.26 13.41
CA ASN A 73 -15.00 35.12 14.87
C ASN A 73 -15.41 33.70 15.30
N ASP A 74 -16.33 33.07 14.56
CA ASP A 74 -16.81 31.72 14.84
C ASP A 74 -15.66 30.70 14.64
N LEU A 75 -14.90 30.80 13.54
CA LEU A 75 -13.72 29.97 13.29
C LEU A 75 -12.63 30.17 14.36
N LYS A 76 -12.45 31.41 14.82
CA LYS A 76 -11.52 31.76 15.89
C LYS A 76 -11.87 31.01 17.17
N GLU A 77 -13.15 31.03 17.54
CA GLU A 77 -13.67 30.42 18.76
C GLU A 77 -13.59 28.88 18.70
N ILE A 78 -13.91 28.29 17.53
CA ILE A 78 -13.75 26.86 17.29
C ILE A 78 -12.29 26.44 17.47
N MET A 79 -11.35 27.16 16.86
CA MET A 79 -9.93 26.79 16.93
C MET A 79 -9.38 26.91 18.35
N ILE A 80 -9.72 27.97 19.08
CA ILE A 80 -9.31 28.17 20.48
C ILE A 80 -9.89 27.06 21.36
N THR A 81 -11.19 26.80 21.25
CA THR A 81 -11.87 25.78 22.05
C THR A 81 -11.30 24.40 21.76
N PHE A 82 -11.14 24.05 20.49
CA PHE A 82 -10.63 22.75 20.12
C PHE A 82 -9.16 22.56 20.51
N TYR A 83 -8.33 23.60 20.39
CA TYR A 83 -6.96 23.56 20.91
C TYR A 83 -6.95 23.25 22.41
N ASN A 84 -7.74 23.96 23.21
CA ASN A 84 -7.85 23.73 24.66
C ASN A 84 -8.32 22.31 24.99
N GLU A 85 -9.28 21.77 24.24
CA GLU A 85 -9.74 20.40 24.42
C GLU A 85 -8.67 19.38 24.02
N THR A 86 -7.90 19.59 22.94
CA THR A 86 -6.79 18.71 22.58
C THR A 86 -5.60 18.78 23.53
N SER A 87 -5.44 19.89 24.26
CA SER A 87 -4.46 20.01 25.35
C SER A 87 -4.88 19.19 26.59
N LYS A 88 -6.19 19.02 26.82
CA LYS A 88 -6.72 18.19 27.92
C LYS A 88 -6.82 16.71 27.54
N TYR A 89 -7.19 16.43 26.30
CA TYR A 89 -7.59 15.11 25.78
C TYR A 89 -6.76 14.75 24.54
N PRO A 90 -5.59 14.10 24.72
CA PRO A 90 -4.64 13.84 23.65
C PRO A 90 -5.20 12.98 22.50
N GLU A 91 -6.13 12.10 22.77
CA GLU A 91 -6.86 11.27 21.78
C GLU A 91 -7.55 12.10 20.70
N LEU A 92 -7.95 13.34 21.03
CA LEU A 92 -8.55 14.28 20.09
C LEU A 92 -7.53 14.86 19.10
N ASN A 93 -6.21 14.72 19.34
CA ASN A 93 -5.19 15.23 18.43
C ASN A 93 -5.31 14.67 17.01
N LYS A 94 -5.87 13.47 16.86
CA LYS A 94 -6.11 12.83 15.56
C LYS A 94 -7.05 13.62 14.64
N PHE A 95 -7.85 14.55 15.18
CA PHE A 95 -8.71 15.41 14.35
C PHE A 95 -7.94 16.56 13.69
N TRP A 96 -6.77 16.93 14.22
CA TRP A 96 -5.87 17.90 13.57
C TRP A 96 -5.33 17.30 12.26
N GLY A 97 -5.83 17.83 11.14
CA GLY A 97 -5.58 17.34 9.79
C GLY A 97 -6.78 16.66 9.12
N LYS A 98 -7.84 16.32 9.88
CA LYS A 98 -9.07 15.69 9.35
C LYS A 98 -10.12 16.74 8.92
N TYR A 99 -10.39 17.74 9.76
CA TYR A 99 -11.41 18.78 9.52
C TYR A 99 -10.76 20.14 9.19
N THR A 100 -9.82 20.14 8.24
CA THR A 100 -9.01 21.31 7.88
C THR A 100 -9.84 22.48 7.34
N ASN A 101 -10.98 22.21 6.72
CA ASN A 101 -11.92 23.20 6.21
C ASN A 101 -12.64 23.98 7.33
N ILE A 102 -12.77 23.39 8.53
CA ILE A 102 -13.36 24.03 9.72
C ILE A 102 -12.27 24.68 10.58
N LEU A 103 -11.18 23.95 10.86
CA LEU A 103 -10.11 24.46 11.73
C LEU A 103 -9.26 25.57 11.05
N GLN A 104 -9.14 25.52 9.73
CA GLN A 104 -8.49 26.54 8.88
C GLN A 104 -7.13 27.07 9.37
N TYR A 105 -6.33 26.25 10.06
CA TYR A 105 -5.03 26.66 10.59
C TYR A 105 -4.06 27.17 9.50
N ASN A 106 -4.22 26.72 8.25
CA ASN A 106 -3.43 27.19 7.10
C ASN A 106 -3.82 28.58 6.59
N ASN A 107 -4.96 29.14 7.01
CA ASN A 107 -5.40 30.46 6.62
C ASN A 107 -4.46 31.53 7.21
N LYS A 108 -3.98 32.44 6.35
CA LYS A 108 -3.01 33.50 6.70
C LYS A 108 -3.41 34.30 7.94
N GLU A 109 -4.70 34.51 8.19
CA GLU A 109 -5.18 35.23 9.38
C GLU A 109 -5.11 34.41 10.68
N PHE A 110 -5.26 33.08 10.60
CA PHE A 110 -5.27 32.19 11.76
C PHE A 110 -3.87 31.65 12.12
N ARG A 111 -2.90 31.67 11.21
CA ARG A 111 -1.50 31.27 11.47
C ARG A 111 -0.90 31.99 12.68
N ARG A 112 -1.14 33.30 12.79
CA ARG A 112 -0.66 34.09 13.93
C ARG A 112 -1.35 33.72 15.23
N LEU A 113 -2.65 33.40 15.17
CA LEU A 113 -3.41 33.00 16.34
C LEU A 113 -2.93 31.65 16.88
N ILE A 114 -2.70 30.66 16.02
CA ILE A 114 -2.24 29.34 16.50
C ILE A 114 -0.81 29.40 17.04
N VAL A 115 0.09 30.17 16.41
CA VAL A 115 1.47 30.27 16.88
C VAL A 115 1.59 31.20 18.09
N TYR A 116 1.18 32.47 18.00
CA TYR A 116 1.43 33.46 19.05
C TYR A 116 0.47 33.36 20.24
N ASN A 117 -0.82 33.18 19.97
CA ASN A 117 -1.84 33.28 21.03
C ASN A 117 -2.11 31.95 21.74
N LEU A 118 -1.85 30.81 21.09
CA LEU A 118 -2.05 29.48 21.64
C LEU A 118 -0.71 28.87 22.05
N ILE A 119 0.15 28.53 21.09
CA ILE A 119 1.38 27.77 21.37
C ILE A 119 2.38 28.56 22.18
N GLU A 120 2.78 29.76 21.74
CA GLU A 120 3.76 30.54 22.50
C GLU A 120 3.21 30.96 23.86
N ASN A 121 1.90 31.09 24.01
CA ASN A 121 1.27 31.35 25.30
C ASN A 121 1.40 30.14 26.25
N ASP A 122 1.16 28.92 25.76
CA ASP A 122 1.32 27.69 26.54
C ASP A 122 2.79 27.39 26.83
N VAL A 123 3.67 27.59 25.85
CA VAL A 123 5.13 27.48 26.02
C VAL A 123 5.63 28.44 27.09
N ASN A 124 5.22 29.72 27.06
CA ASN A 124 5.60 30.70 28.08
C ASN A 124 5.07 30.36 29.49
N LYS A 125 3.95 29.62 29.58
CA LYS A 125 3.38 29.15 30.85
C LYS A 125 3.98 27.84 31.34
N GLY A 126 4.91 27.22 30.60
CA GLY A 126 5.39 25.86 30.91
C GLY A 126 4.27 24.81 30.79
N ALA A 127 3.41 24.96 29.78
CA ALA A 127 2.33 24.02 29.48
C ALA A 127 2.66 23.18 28.23
N PRO A 128 2.28 21.88 28.21
CA PRO A 128 2.45 21.04 27.04
C PRO A 128 1.50 21.46 25.91
N CYS A 129 2.04 21.77 24.73
CA CYS A 129 1.23 22.00 23.54
C CYS A 129 0.75 20.66 22.92
N PRO A 130 -0.40 20.63 22.25
CA PRO A 130 -0.87 19.44 21.54
C PRO A 130 0.13 18.99 20.45
N TYR A 131 0.59 17.74 20.55
CA TYR A 131 1.69 17.23 19.72
C TYR A 131 1.41 17.27 18.21
N ARG A 132 0.16 17.04 17.78
CA ARG A 132 -0.19 17.08 16.35
C ARG A 132 -0.17 18.51 15.81
N VAL A 133 -0.51 19.49 16.64
CA VAL A 133 -0.41 20.91 16.28
C VAL A 133 1.05 21.32 16.12
N LEU A 134 1.94 20.85 17.01
CA LEU A 134 3.38 21.03 16.85
C LEU A 134 3.87 20.41 15.54
N GLY A 135 3.46 19.16 15.25
CA GLY A 135 3.82 18.49 13.98
C GLY A 135 3.41 19.29 12.74
N ILE A 136 2.16 19.77 12.70
CA ILE A 136 1.64 20.59 11.58
C ILE A 136 2.50 21.86 11.36
N ILE A 137 2.93 22.52 12.43
CA ILE A 137 3.75 23.74 12.33
C ILE A 137 5.12 23.46 11.74
N PHE A 138 5.74 22.35 12.14
CA PHE A 138 7.05 21.94 11.64
C PHE A 138 7.00 21.27 10.26
N GLU A 139 5.81 21.06 9.71
CA GLU A 139 5.55 20.59 8.34
C GLU A 139 5.09 21.74 7.40
N ASP A 140 4.93 22.97 7.89
CA ASP A 140 4.48 24.12 7.09
C ASP A 140 5.48 25.28 7.16
N LYS A 141 6.06 25.61 5.99
CA LYS A 141 7.02 26.70 5.80
C LYS A 141 6.55 28.04 6.37
N GLU A 142 5.26 28.36 6.29
CA GLU A 142 4.76 29.66 6.70
C GLU A 142 4.38 29.71 8.19
N LEU A 143 4.04 28.57 8.80
CA LEU A 143 3.85 28.46 10.26
C LEU A 143 5.17 28.46 11.01
N ILE A 144 6.17 27.67 10.57
CA ILE A 144 7.46 27.57 11.26
C ILE A 144 8.23 28.90 11.32
N LYS A 145 8.03 29.75 10.31
CA LYS A 145 8.60 31.12 10.26
C LYS A 145 8.12 32.02 11.38
N LEU A 146 6.96 31.73 11.97
CA LEU A 146 6.37 32.56 13.01
C LEU A 146 6.91 32.22 14.41
N ILE A 147 7.61 31.10 14.59
CA ILE A 147 8.12 30.65 15.89
C ILE A 147 9.25 31.57 16.36
N THR A 148 9.09 32.17 17.54
CA THR A 148 10.08 33.08 18.11
C THR A 148 10.78 32.56 19.36
N LEU A 149 10.30 31.44 19.93
CA LEU A 149 10.78 30.87 21.17
C LEU A 149 11.58 29.58 20.94
N PRO A 150 12.80 29.44 21.50
CA PRO A 150 13.58 28.20 21.39
C PRO A 150 12.86 27.02 22.07
N GLN A 151 12.10 27.29 23.14
CA GLN A 151 11.33 26.29 23.88
C GLN A 151 10.30 25.58 22.99
N THR A 152 9.71 26.27 22.01
CA THR A 152 8.73 25.67 21.10
C THR A 152 9.36 24.59 20.23
N PHE A 153 10.58 24.81 19.75
CA PHE A 153 11.33 23.79 19.00
C PHE A 153 11.67 22.58 19.88
N LEU A 154 12.19 22.84 21.08
CA LEU A 154 12.57 21.78 22.02
C LEU A 154 11.37 20.91 22.42
N GLN A 155 10.23 21.54 22.67
CA GLN A 155 9.00 20.84 22.97
C GLN A 155 8.51 19.98 21.77
N ALA A 156 8.65 20.46 20.52
CA ALA A 156 8.33 19.69 19.34
C ALA A 156 9.30 18.52 19.10
N ALA A 157 10.59 18.71 19.34
CA ALA A 157 11.60 17.65 19.23
C ALA A 157 11.35 16.48 20.19
N LEU A 158 10.73 16.76 21.36
CA LEU A 158 10.35 15.75 22.35
C LEU A 158 9.00 15.07 22.06
N GLN A 159 8.02 15.79 21.49
CA GLN A 159 6.64 15.30 21.34
C GLN A 159 6.29 14.80 19.92
N VAL A 160 7.02 15.23 18.88
CA VAL A 160 6.72 14.85 17.49
C VAL A 160 7.63 13.70 17.07
N LYS A 161 7.02 12.56 16.71
CA LYS A 161 7.74 11.33 16.35
C LYS A 161 8.80 11.57 15.26
N ASN A 162 8.42 12.26 14.18
CA ASN A 162 9.26 12.54 13.00
C ASN A 162 9.22 14.04 12.64
N LEU A 163 10.02 14.86 13.32
CA LEU A 163 10.13 16.28 12.98
C LEU A 163 10.85 16.44 11.63
N CYS A 164 10.19 17.00 10.62
CA CYS A 164 10.74 17.13 9.27
C CYS A 164 11.90 18.16 9.23
N PRO A 165 13.11 17.78 8.77
CA PRO A 165 14.26 18.69 8.75
C PRO A 165 14.15 19.77 7.65
N ASP A 166 13.43 19.51 6.56
CA ASP A 166 13.39 20.36 5.36
C ASP A 166 12.90 21.79 5.64
N TYR A 167 12.01 21.96 6.62
CA TYR A 167 11.45 23.27 6.95
C TYR A 167 12.22 24.01 8.04
N LEU A 168 13.12 23.34 8.78
CA LEU A 168 13.88 23.96 9.88
C LEU A 168 14.72 25.15 9.41
N ILE A 169 15.13 25.18 8.14
CA ILE A 169 15.84 26.32 7.54
C ILE A 169 15.03 27.63 7.56
N TYR A 170 13.71 27.55 7.68
CA TYR A 170 12.80 28.70 7.75
C TYR A 170 12.39 29.06 9.18
N LEU A 171 12.83 28.31 10.19
CA LEU A 171 12.47 28.52 11.60
C LEU A 171 12.79 29.95 12.06
N GLY A 172 11.81 30.66 12.62
CA GLY A 172 11.94 32.07 13.02
C GLY A 172 11.99 33.10 11.89
N GLY A 173 11.82 32.66 10.63
CA GLY A 173 11.64 33.55 9.50
C GLY A 173 12.91 33.81 8.69
N ASP A 174 12.71 34.44 7.53
CA ASP A 174 13.78 34.79 6.59
C ASP A 174 14.51 36.10 6.96
N SER A 175 14.00 36.81 7.98
CA SER A 175 14.57 38.07 8.47
C SER A 175 15.95 37.86 9.11
N PRO A 176 16.80 38.90 9.21
CA PRO A 176 18.07 38.82 9.94
C PRO A 176 17.89 38.35 11.39
N LYS A 177 16.80 38.77 12.05
CA LYS A 177 16.43 38.30 13.40
C LYS A 177 16.15 36.80 13.42
N GLY A 178 15.42 36.27 12.44
CA GLY A 178 15.14 34.84 12.31
C GLY A 178 16.39 33.99 12.07
N LYS A 179 17.31 34.48 11.22
CA LYS A 179 18.61 33.83 11.02
C LYS A 179 19.45 33.80 12.30
N SER A 180 19.51 34.91 13.02
CA SER A 180 20.18 35.00 14.32
C SER A 180 19.53 34.07 15.36
N PHE A 181 18.19 33.99 15.39
CA PHE A 181 17.47 33.05 16.23
C PHE A 181 17.87 31.59 15.97
N ARG A 182 17.91 31.16 14.69
CA ARG A 182 18.34 29.80 14.34
C ARG A 182 19.78 29.51 14.72
N ALA A 183 20.68 30.47 14.50
CA ALA A 183 22.09 30.32 14.91
C ALA A 183 22.21 30.16 16.42
N ASN A 184 21.53 31.02 17.19
CA ASN A 184 21.52 30.94 18.65
C ASN A 184 20.89 29.65 19.18
N LEU A 185 19.80 29.19 18.56
CA LEU A 185 19.18 27.90 18.89
C LEU A 185 20.11 26.73 18.57
N GLY A 186 20.81 26.78 17.43
CA GLY A 186 21.81 25.79 17.05
C GLY A 186 22.91 25.70 18.10
N ASN A 187 23.51 26.83 18.47
CA ASN A 187 24.53 26.89 19.53
C ASN A 187 23.96 26.36 20.85
N LEU A 188 22.77 26.81 21.27
CA LEU A 188 22.12 26.34 22.48
C LEU A 188 21.98 24.81 22.52
N ILE A 189 21.54 24.18 21.42
CA ILE A 189 21.40 22.72 21.33
C ILE A 189 22.76 22.03 21.33
N VAL A 190 23.72 22.52 20.55
CA VAL A 190 25.05 21.92 20.43
C VAL A 190 25.81 22.00 21.76
N ASP A 191 25.72 23.14 22.44
CA ASP A 191 26.47 23.41 23.66
C ASP A 191 25.88 22.69 24.88
N ASN A 192 24.56 22.43 24.90
CA ASN A 192 23.87 21.93 26.11
C ASN A 192 23.19 20.56 25.94
N TRP A 193 22.72 20.22 24.74
CA TRP A 193 21.82 19.07 24.52
C TRP A 193 22.16 18.27 23.26
N ARG A 194 23.44 18.22 22.90
CA ARG A 194 23.93 17.47 21.73
C ARG A 194 23.44 16.00 21.73
N SER A 195 23.42 15.38 22.90
CA SER A 195 22.98 13.98 23.10
C SER A 195 21.48 13.75 22.80
N LEU A 196 20.67 14.81 22.71
CA LEU A 196 19.28 14.71 22.27
C LEU A 196 19.18 14.39 20.77
N MET A 197 20.11 14.93 19.98
CA MET A 197 20.16 14.76 18.52
C MET A 197 21.08 13.59 18.13
N TYR A 198 22.12 13.35 18.93
CA TYR A 198 23.16 12.34 18.68
C TYR A 198 23.39 11.51 19.96
N PRO A 199 22.47 10.58 20.27
CA PRO A 199 22.56 9.77 21.49
C PRO A 199 23.76 8.82 21.42
N GLU A 200 24.67 8.89 22.40
CA GLU A 200 25.80 7.95 22.52
C GLU A 200 25.48 6.78 23.47
N ASN A 201 24.71 7.05 24.53
CA ASN A 201 24.17 6.06 25.45
C ASN A 201 22.86 6.56 26.08
N VAL A 202 22.13 5.65 26.72
CA VAL A 202 20.79 5.90 27.27
C VAL A 202 20.81 6.93 28.40
N ASP A 203 21.81 6.89 29.28
CA ASP A 203 21.90 7.78 30.45
C ASP A 203 22.08 9.25 30.04
N GLN A 204 22.99 9.54 29.08
CA GLN A 204 23.19 10.89 28.57
C GLN A 204 21.95 11.44 27.87
N THR A 205 21.24 10.60 27.13
CA THR A 205 19.98 10.99 26.50
C THR A 205 18.92 11.30 27.57
N SER A 206 18.88 10.53 28.67
CA SER A 206 18.06 10.80 29.86
C SER A 206 18.32 12.19 30.42
N GLU A 207 19.58 12.48 30.74
CA GLU A 207 19.99 13.73 31.37
C GLU A 207 19.73 14.95 30.47
N ALA A 208 19.99 14.80 29.16
CA ALA A 208 19.69 15.84 28.18
C ALA A 208 18.19 16.14 28.12
N ILE A 209 17.36 15.10 28.13
CA ILE A 209 15.90 15.22 28.14
C ILE A 209 15.41 15.90 29.42
N GLU A 210 15.90 15.49 30.59
CA GLU A 210 15.56 16.11 31.88
C GLU A 210 15.96 17.59 31.93
N SER A 211 17.14 17.90 31.41
CA SER A 211 17.62 19.27 31.31
C SER A 211 16.75 20.12 30.39
N VAL A 212 16.29 19.55 29.27
CA VAL A 212 15.35 20.23 28.35
C VAL A 212 13.99 20.43 29.02
N LEU A 213 13.43 19.42 29.70
CA LEU A 213 12.15 19.52 30.44
C LEU A 213 12.20 20.65 31.47
N LYS A 214 13.31 20.74 32.22
CA LYS A 214 13.55 21.84 33.16
C LYS A 214 13.66 23.18 32.46
N TYR A 215 14.37 23.26 31.33
CA TYR A 215 14.52 24.49 30.55
C TYR A 215 13.18 25.02 29.99
N ILE A 216 12.29 24.13 29.56
CA ILE A 216 10.96 24.48 29.04
C ILE A 216 9.88 24.55 30.13
N ASN A 217 10.25 24.39 31.41
CA ASN A 217 9.38 24.45 32.58
C ASN A 217 8.17 23.49 32.53
N ILE A 218 8.38 22.28 32.04
CA ILE A 218 7.35 21.22 32.00
C ILE A 218 7.66 20.19 33.08
N THR A 219 6.75 20.03 34.03
CA THR A 219 6.83 19.01 35.08
C THR A 219 6.21 17.69 34.61
N ARG A 220 6.81 16.55 35.02
CA ARG A 220 6.36 15.21 34.64
C ARG A 220 4.98 14.81 35.20
N GLU A 221 4.44 15.56 36.16
CA GLU A 221 3.11 15.33 36.72
C GLU A 221 1.96 15.59 35.72
N LYS A 222 2.18 16.49 34.76
CA LYS A 222 1.20 16.73 33.69
C LYS A 222 1.33 15.60 32.69
N LYS A 223 0.24 14.90 32.33
CA LYS A 223 0.18 13.86 31.29
C LYS A 223 0.70 14.40 29.94
N VAL A 224 2.02 14.41 29.74
CA VAL A 224 2.65 14.74 28.46
C VAL A 224 2.86 13.43 27.73
N TRP A 225 2.33 13.33 26.52
CA TRP A 225 2.68 12.26 25.59
C TRP A 225 4.06 12.57 24.98
N CYS A 226 5.09 12.57 25.82
CA CYS A 226 6.45 12.51 25.37
C CYS A 226 6.79 11.06 25.01
N ASN A 227 7.80 10.85 24.16
CA ASN A 227 8.34 9.52 23.84
C ASN A 227 9.05 8.84 25.04
N LEU A 228 8.78 9.32 26.26
CA LEU A 228 9.38 8.92 27.52
C LEU A 228 8.27 8.44 28.45
N ASN A 229 8.48 7.31 29.10
CA ASN A 229 7.56 6.78 30.09
C ASN A 229 7.66 7.64 31.37
N LEU A 230 6.65 8.49 31.58
CA LEU A 230 6.61 9.39 32.73
C LEU A 230 6.39 8.64 34.05
N GLU A 231 5.62 7.54 34.01
CA GLU A 231 5.32 6.71 35.17
C GLU A 231 6.60 6.01 35.67
N ALA A 232 7.38 5.46 34.74
CA ALA A 232 8.68 4.88 35.06
C ALA A 232 9.60 5.86 35.80
N TYR A 233 9.65 7.13 35.39
CA TYR A 233 10.45 8.15 36.09
C TYR A 233 9.95 8.52 37.46
N VAL A 234 8.64 8.67 37.64
CA VAL A 234 8.08 8.94 38.97
C VAL A 234 8.46 7.81 39.94
N ASN A 235 8.60 6.59 39.41
CA ASN A 235 9.01 5.40 40.14
C ASN A 235 10.54 5.18 40.19
N ASP A 236 11.35 6.07 39.61
CA ASP A 236 12.82 5.93 39.42
C ASP A 236 13.26 4.65 38.65
N GLU A 237 12.39 4.12 37.78
CA GLU A 237 12.59 2.93 36.93
C GLU A 237 13.37 3.27 35.65
N LYS A 238 14.66 3.61 35.79
CA LYS A 238 15.53 4.17 34.72
C LYS A 238 15.54 3.39 33.40
N GLU A 239 15.40 2.07 33.43
CA GLU A 239 15.40 1.22 32.24
C GLU A 239 14.16 1.45 31.37
N ASP A 240 13.02 1.75 32.00
CA ASP A 240 11.73 1.90 31.32
C ASP A 240 11.44 3.35 30.89
N TYR A 241 12.36 4.29 31.17
CA TYR A 241 12.18 5.71 30.85
C TYR A 241 11.93 5.97 29.37
N PHE A 242 12.37 5.07 28.47
CA PHE A 242 12.45 5.31 27.04
C PHE A 242 11.60 4.35 26.23
N ASP A 243 10.78 4.89 25.33
CA ASP A 243 10.26 4.09 24.22
C ASP A 243 11.41 3.78 23.24
N HIS A 244 11.90 2.54 23.27
CA HIS A 244 13.02 2.05 22.47
C HIS A 244 12.76 1.97 20.96
N SER A 245 11.67 2.52 20.44
CA SER A 245 11.42 2.60 18.99
C SER A 245 12.41 3.52 18.23
N ARG A 246 13.32 4.23 18.92
CA ARG A 246 14.51 4.87 18.32
C ARG A 246 15.76 4.01 18.45
N ILE A 247 15.99 3.10 17.50
CA ILE A 247 17.29 2.43 17.34
C ILE A 247 18.34 3.46 16.90
N VAL A 248 19.32 3.73 17.77
CA VAL A 248 20.53 4.52 17.45
C VAL A 248 21.35 3.75 16.42
N LYS A 249 21.38 4.25 15.18
CA LYS A 249 22.05 3.60 14.04
C LYS A 249 23.58 3.54 14.28
N LYS A 250 24.11 2.31 14.26
CA LYS A 250 25.49 1.91 14.61
C LYS A 250 26.61 2.68 13.86
N HIS A 251 27.62 3.06 14.65
CA HIS A 251 28.95 3.66 14.40
C HIS A 251 29.76 3.37 13.10
N ASN A 252 29.30 2.54 12.15
CA ASN A 252 30.13 2.18 10.99
C ASN A 252 30.29 3.28 9.94
N LEU A 253 29.52 4.38 10.02
CA LEU A 253 29.57 5.48 9.04
C LEU A 253 30.87 6.31 9.10
N PHE A 254 31.55 6.40 10.26
CA PHE A 254 32.70 7.31 10.43
C PHE A 254 34.08 6.68 10.17
N ASN A 255 34.15 5.43 9.71
CA ASN A 255 35.43 4.81 9.37
C ASN A 255 35.91 5.26 7.97
N TYR A 256 36.46 6.47 7.88
CA TYR A 256 36.95 7.05 6.62
C TYR A 256 38.00 6.17 5.93
N LYS A 257 38.82 5.42 6.69
CA LYS A 257 39.79 4.47 6.11
C LYS A 257 39.08 3.37 5.33
N LYS A 258 38.03 2.78 5.91
CA LYS A 258 37.20 1.78 5.22
C LYS A 258 36.44 2.39 4.06
N LEU A 259 35.86 3.59 4.24
CA LEU A 259 35.14 4.35 3.21
C LEU A 259 36.03 4.57 1.97
N LEU A 260 37.26 5.04 2.16
CA LEU A 260 38.21 5.28 1.06
C LEU A 260 38.69 3.98 0.40
N VAL A 261 38.83 2.89 1.16
CA VAL A 261 39.13 1.55 0.60
C VAL A 261 37.95 1.02 -0.22
N ASP A 262 36.72 1.14 0.27
CA ASP A 262 35.53 0.69 -0.45
C ASP A 262 35.25 1.58 -1.68
N TYR A 263 35.55 2.88 -1.60
CA TYR A 263 35.57 3.80 -2.74
C TYR A 263 36.58 3.38 -3.82
N ARG A 264 37.83 3.11 -3.43
CA ARG A 264 38.86 2.58 -4.35
C ARG A 264 38.48 1.26 -5.00
N LYS A 265 37.75 0.40 -4.28
CA LYS A 265 37.20 -0.85 -4.80
C LYS A 265 35.96 -0.63 -5.69
N GLY A 266 35.56 0.61 -5.93
CA GLY A 266 34.39 0.97 -6.73
C GLY A 266 33.05 0.65 -6.08
N LYS A 267 33.03 0.33 -4.78
CA LYS A 267 31.78 0.01 -4.04
C LYS A 267 30.99 1.24 -3.66
N ILE A 268 31.65 2.39 -3.56
CA ILE A 268 31.06 3.65 -3.14
C ILE A 268 31.18 4.62 -4.31
N LYS A 269 30.08 5.30 -4.64
CA LYS A 269 30.06 6.29 -5.73
C LYS A 269 30.59 7.63 -5.23
N ASN A 270 31.11 8.47 -6.14
CA ASN A 270 31.70 9.76 -5.81
C ASN A 270 30.76 10.61 -4.93
N GLU A 271 29.46 10.62 -5.21
CA GLU A 271 28.49 11.45 -4.48
C GLU A 271 28.33 10.98 -3.04
N LEU A 272 28.30 9.65 -2.81
CA LEU A 272 28.23 9.08 -1.46
C LEU A 272 29.55 9.29 -0.71
N LEU A 273 30.68 9.24 -1.42
CA LEU A 273 31.97 9.56 -0.82
C LEU A 273 31.97 11.02 -0.33
N PHE A 274 31.48 11.96 -1.13
CA PHE A 274 31.36 13.37 -0.73
C PHE A 274 30.44 13.56 0.47
N GLU A 275 29.29 12.91 0.49
CA GLU A 275 28.32 12.99 1.58
C GLU A 275 28.91 12.42 2.88
N HIS A 276 29.53 11.25 2.84
CA HIS A 276 30.17 10.68 4.02
C HIS A 276 31.40 11.47 4.48
N LEU A 277 32.24 11.96 3.57
CA LEU A 277 33.35 12.84 3.93
C LEU A 277 32.84 14.13 4.57
N TYR A 278 31.75 14.71 4.04
CA TYR A 278 31.06 15.85 4.63
C TYR A 278 30.57 15.53 6.05
N ASP A 279 29.87 14.42 6.23
CA ASP A 279 29.41 13.96 7.54
C ASP A 279 30.57 13.78 8.52
N ILE A 280 31.69 13.20 8.08
CA ILE A 280 32.91 13.04 8.90
C ILE A 280 33.49 14.42 9.28
N THR A 281 33.49 15.40 8.36
CA THR A 281 34.00 16.75 8.66
C THR A 281 33.16 17.54 9.66
N MET A 282 31.91 17.12 9.93
CA MET A 282 31.07 17.70 10.97
C MET A 282 31.52 17.32 12.40
N TYR A 283 32.43 16.35 12.54
CA TYR A 283 32.98 15.90 13.84
C TYR A 283 34.43 16.38 13.97
N GLU A 284 34.68 17.29 14.91
CA GLU A 284 35.96 18.00 15.06
C GLU A 284 37.19 17.06 15.17
N ASP A 285 37.13 16.05 16.04
CA ASP A 285 38.22 15.09 16.25
C ASP A 285 38.50 14.26 14.98
N LYS A 286 37.44 13.88 14.26
CA LYS A 286 37.53 13.08 13.04
C LYS A 286 37.92 13.91 11.83
N ARG A 287 37.57 15.20 11.82
CA ARG A 287 37.96 16.17 10.82
C ARG A 287 39.46 16.36 10.80
N GLU A 288 40.11 16.56 11.96
CA GLU A 288 41.58 16.66 12.01
C GLU A 288 42.26 15.36 11.53
N GLU A 289 41.78 14.21 12.00
CA GLU A 289 42.30 12.90 11.58
C GLU A 289 42.17 12.66 10.06
N LEU A 290 41.01 13.02 9.48
CA LEU A 290 40.74 12.92 8.04
C LEU A 290 41.60 13.89 7.24
N LEU A 291 41.73 15.15 7.68
CA LEU A 291 42.51 16.16 6.98
C LEU A 291 44.00 15.80 6.99
N GLU A 292 44.54 15.32 8.11
CA GLU A 292 45.93 14.85 8.19
C GLU A 292 46.16 13.60 7.33
N TYR A 293 45.19 12.69 7.27
CA TYR A 293 45.23 11.55 6.35
C TYR A 293 45.25 12.00 4.89
N LEU A 294 44.33 12.87 4.48
CA LEU A 294 44.21 13.37 3.12
C LEU A 294 45.42 14.21 2.70
N LYS A 295 46.04 14.94 3.62
CA LYS A 295 47.29 15.67 3.37
C LYS A 295 48.45 14.72 3.02
N ASN A 296 48.55 13.60 3.72
CA ASN A 296 49.60 12.59 3.48
C ASN A 296 49.26 11.61 2.34
N ARG A 297 47.98 11.52 1.95
CA ARG A 297 47.45 10.54 0.98
C ARG A 297 46.48 11.16 -0.03
N TYR A 298 46.75 12.38 -0.52
CA TYR A 298 45.81 13.09 -1.40
C TYR A 298 45.50 12.31 -2.69
N GLU A 299 46.44 11.48 -3.14
CA GLU A 299 46.30 10.54 -4.27
C GLU A 299 45.08 9.61 -4.13
N ASP A 300 44.68 9.29 -2.91
CA ASP A 300 43.54 8.43 -2.59
C ASP A 300 42.21 9.01 -3.10
N VAL A 301 42.14 10.34 -3.21
CA VAL A 301 40.96 11.09 -3.68
C VAL A 301 41.25 11.99 -4.88
N TYR A 302 42.50 12.12 -5.31
CA TYR A 302 42.92 13.01 -6.41
C TYR A 302 42.10 12.82 -7.68
N ASN A 303 41.80 11.56 -8.04
CA ASN A 303 40.97 11.25 -9.21
C ASN A 303 39.52 11.76 -9.10
N VAL A 304 39.00 11.96 -7.88
CA VAL A 304 37.67 12.53 -7.63
C VAL A 304 37.68 14.03 -7.85
N PHE A 305 38.71 14.71 -7.34
CA PHE A 305 38.78 16.17 -7.30
C PHE A 305 39.33 16.80 -8.59
N LYS A 306 40.13 16.08 -9.39
CA LYS A 306 40.76 16.65 -10.59
C LYS A 306 39.75 17.16 -11.64
N ASP A 307 38.57 16.56 -11.70
CA ASP A 307 37.54 16.89 -12.69
C ASP A 307 36.64 18.06 -12.23
N ILE A 308 36.81 18.53 -11.00
CA ILE A 308 36.09 19.67 -10.44
C ILE A 308 36.98 20.91 -10.62
N LYS A 309 36.64 21.77 -11.59
CA LYS A 309 37.24 23.10 -11.70
C LYS A 309 36.80 23.95 -10.50
N TYR A 310 37.62 23.97 -9.45
CA TYR A 310 37.46 24.89 -8.34
C TYR A 310 37.83 26.31 -8.79
N ASN A 311 36.92 27.25 -8.59
CA ASN A 311 37.29 28.66 -8.49
C ASN A 311 37.58 28.91 -7.00
N ASN A 312 38.85 29.14 -6.65
CA ASN A 312 39.36 29.09 -5.27
C ASN A 312 38.89 30.21 -4.32
N ASP A 313 37.91 31.02 -4.72
CA ASP A 313 37.45 32.19 -3.95
C ASP A 313 36.26 31.88 -3.02
N CYS A 314 36.10 30.63 -2.58
CA CYS A 314 35.07 30.29 -1.60
C CYS A 314 35.59 30.48 -0.16
N GLU A 315 34.93 31.36 0.60
CA GLU A 315 35.18 31.51 2.03
C GLU A 315 34.89 30.20 2.77
N ILE A 316 35.76 29.89 3.74
CA ILE A 316 35.67 28.70 4.59
C ILE A 316 34.29 28.67 5.28
N GLY A 317 33.50 27.64 4.98
CA GLY A 317 32.16 27.46 5.53
C GLY A 317 31.01 27.72 4.54
N THR A 318 31.29 28.16 3.31
CA THR A 318 30.26 28.39 2.29
C THR A 318 30.13 27.21 1.34
N ILE A 319 28.92 26.62 1.26
CA ILE A 319 28.59 25.54 0.32
C ILE A 319 28.59 26.12 -1.11
N PRO A 320 29.33 25.53 -2.07
CA PRO A 320 29.44 26.05 -3.44
C PRO A 320 28.09 26.25 -4.13
N GLU A 321 27.97 27.35 -4.87
CA GLU A 321 26.72 27.80 -5.48
C GLU A 321 26.18 26.78 -6.52
N GLU A 322 27.08 26.03 -7.16
CA GLU A 322 26.77 24.94 -8.07
C GLU A 322 25.95 23.83 -7.39
N ILE A 323 26.23 23.56 -6.11
CA ILE A 323 25.48 22.58 -5.29
C ILE A 323 24.13 23.18 -4.87
N CYS A 324 24.10 24.47 -4.52
CA CYS A 324 22.86 25.17 -4.17
C CYS A 324 21.86 25.26 -5.34
N LYS A 325 22.33 25.35 -6.59
CA LYS A 325 21.48 25.40 -7.79
C LYS A 325 20.63 24.14 -8.00
N PHE A 326 21.14 22.97 -7.61
CA PHE A 326 20.40 21.71 -7.74
C PHE A 326 19.21 21.60 -6.76
N TYR A 327 19.29 22.24 -5.58
CA TYR A 327 18.27 22.11 -4.54
C TYR A 327 17.12 23.13 -4.61
N ARG A 328 17.30 24.29 -5.25
CA ARG A 328 16.31 25.40 -5.19
C ARG A 328 15.31 25.47 -6.34
N SER A 329 15.42 24.63 -7.38
CA SER A 329 14.57 24.75 -8.57
C SER A 329 13.29 23.92 -8.43
N GLY A 330 12.23 24.49 -7.84
CA GLY A 330 10.89 23.88 -7.78
C GLY A 330 10.12 23.86 -9.13
N GLY A 331 10.82 23.81 -10.27
CA GLY A 331 10.22 23.79 -11.61
C GLY A 331 9.79 22.38 -12.07
N TYR A 332 9.10 22.30 -13.21
CA TYR A 332 8.82 21.01 -13.85
C TYR A 332 10.14 20.23 -14.05
N PRO A 333 10.18 18.92 -13.76
CA PRO A 333 11.39 18.12 -13.95
C PRO A 333 11.97 18.31 -15.36
N SER A 334 11.11 18.29 -16.39
CA SER A 334 11.53 18.58 -17.76
C SER A 334 12.25 19.92 -17.89
N LYS A 335 11.78 21.02 -17.28
CA LYS A 335 12.48 22.33 -17.31
C LYS A 335 13.81 22.34 -16.58
N ILE A 336 13.92 21.62 -15.46
CA ILE A 336 15.18 21.49 -14.70
C ILE A 336 16.22 20.73 -15.54
N ILE A 337 15.75 19.77 -16.34
CA ILE A 337 16.57 18.75 -16.99
C ILE A 337 16.83 19.08 -18.46
N GLN A 338 15.95 19.84 -19.12
CA GLN A 338 16.05 20.26 -20.52
C GLN A 338 17.34 21.02 -20.83
N PRO A 339 17.88 21.88 -19.94
CA PRO A 339 19.21 22.46 -20.16
C PRO A 339 20.32 21.41 -20.26
N LYS A 340 20.18 20.28 -19.55
CA LYS A 340 21.19 19.21 -19.50
C LYS A 340 21.08 18.22 -20.67
N PHE A 341 19.86 17.85 -21.06
CA PHE A 341 19.63 16.86 -22.13
C PHE A 341 19.30 17.50 -23.50
N GLY A 342 19.08 18.81 -23.53
CA GLY A 342 18.65 19.55 -24.72
C GLY A 342 17.14 19.44 -24.98
N ALA A 343 16.59 20.45 -25.65
CA ALA A 343 15.17 20.48 -26.03
C ALA A 343 14.78 19.31 -26.97
N GLU A 344 15.72 18.82 -27.78
CA GLU A 344 15.49 17.70 -28.68
C GLU A 344 15.15 16.39 -27.95
N TYR A 345 15.72 16.15 -26.76
CA TYR A 345 15.43 14.97 -25.94
C TYR A 345 13.96 14.90 -25.51
N PHE A 346 13.35 16.07 -25.28
CA PHE A 346 11.94 16.21 -24.94
C PHE A 346 11.06 16.43 -26.18
N SER A 347 11.59 16.26 -27.40
CA SER A 347 10.75 16.37 -28.59
C SER A 347 9.76 15.20 -28.67
N ILE A 348 8.50 15.51 -29.00
CA ILE A 348 7.50 14.48 -29.30
C ILE A 348 7.94 13.54 -30.42
N LYS A 349 8.79 14.03 -31.35
CA LYS A 349 9.37 13.25 -32.45
C LYS A 349 10.32 12.15 -31.99
N LYS A 350 10.74 12.13 -30.72
CA LYS A 350 11.49 11.03 -30.10
C LYS A 350 10.61 9.86 -29.66
N ALA A 351 9.29 10.01 -29.69
CA ALA A 351 8.39 8.91 -29.34
C ALA A 351 8.54 7.75 -30.34
N THR A 352 8.49 6.52 -29.83
CA THR A 352 8.80 5.30 -30.60
C THR A 352 7.88 5.14 -31.82
N ILE A 353 6.67 5.69 -31.76
CA ILE A 353 5.72 5.66 -32.89
C ILE A 353 6.27 6.35 -34.15
N PHE A 354 7.12 7.38 -34.01
CA PHE A 354 7.72 8.09 -35.15
C PHE A 354 8.80 7.26 -35.87
N ASP A 355 9.31 6.21 -35.24
CA ASP A 355 10.30 5.30 -35.83
C ASP A 355 9.66 4.05 -36.44
N GLN A 356 8.34 3.88 -36.28
CA GLN A 356 7.60 2.76 -36.86
C GLN A 356 7.05 3.14 -38.24
N CYS A 357 7.09 2.19 -39.19
CA CYS A 357 6.38 2.30 -40.46
C CYS A 357 5.26 1.26 -40.54
N ASP A 358 4.31 1.49 -41.45
CA ASP A 358 3.30 0.51 -41.84
C ASP A 358 3.86 -0.39 -42.96
N PRO A 359 4.09 -1.69 -42.73
CA PRO A 359 4.58 -2.57 -43.78
C PRO A 359 3.62 -2.70 -44.96
N ASP A 360 2.31 -2.51 -44.72
CA ASP A 360 1.28 -2.67 -45.76
C ASP A 360 1.20 -1.43 -46.68
N VAL A 361 1.69 -0.27 -46.22
CA VAL A 361 1.71 0.98 -46.98
C VAL A 361 3.10 1.31 -47.51
N CYS A 362 4.16 1.02 -46.74
CA CYS A 362 5.53 1.39 -47.09
C CYS A 362 6.25 0.28 -47.85
N VAL A 363 6.11 0.31 -49.17
CA VAL A 363 6.94 -0.49 -50.09
C VAL A 363 8.26 0.26 -50.34
N GLY A 364 9.28 0.05 -49.50
CA GLY A 364 10.63 0.60 -49.68
C GLY A 364 11.13 1.49 -48.54
N LYS A 365 12.04 2.44 -48.84
CA LYS A 365 12.53 3.42 -47.86
C LYS A 365 11.41 4.42 -47.52
N CYS A 366 10.71 4.14 -46.43
CA CYS A 366 9.68 4.96 -45.81
C CYS A 366 10.19 6.40 -45.58
N ASP A 367 9.61 7.38 -46.28
CA ASP A 367 9.88 8.83 -46.11
C ASP A 367 9.03 9.45 -44.98
N LYS A 368 8.22 8.62 -44.30
CA LYS A 368 7.26 8.95 -43.23
C LYS A 368 6.11 9.86 -43.65
N THR A 369 6.02 10.34 -44.90
CA THR A 369 4.93 11.22 -45.34
C THR A 369 3.59 10.48 -45.42
N SER A 370 3.65 9.19 -45.78
CA SER A 370 2.52 8.24 -45.82
C SER A 370 1.83 8.03 -44.45
N HIS A 371 2.49 8.34 -43.35
CA HIS A 371 1.98 8.16 -41.98
C HIS A 371 1.58 9.46 -41.29
N SER A 372 1.61 10.59 -42.02
CA SER A 372 1.35 11.92 -41.46
C SER A 372 0.02 12.05 -40.70
N SER A 373 -0.99 11.27 -41.10
CA SER A 373 -2.30 11.20 -40.42
C SER A 373 -2.22 10.67 -38.99
N TRP A 374 -1.29 9.76 -38.68
CA TRP A 374 -1.14 9.19 -37.34
C TRP A 374 -0.66 10.21 -36.30
N PHE A 375 0.06 11.23 -36.77
CA PHE A 375 0.72 12.22 -35.93
C PHE A 375 -0.10 13.50 -35.79
N LYS A 376 -1.18 13.65 -36.55
CA LYS A 376 -2.02 14.86 -36.55
C LYS A 376 -3.23 14.66 -35.64
N MET A 377 -3.30 15.42 -34.56
CA MET A 377 -4.49 15.46 -33.70
C MET A 377 -5.65 16.12 -34.44
N VAL A 378 -6.77 15.41 -34.55
CA VAL A 378 -8.02 15.94 -35.09
C VAL A 378 -8.88 16.44 -33.92
N PHE A 379 -9.21 17.72 -33.95
CA PHE A 379 -10.07 18.35 -32.95
C PHE A 379 -11.53 18.25 -33.40
N ILE A 380 -12.35 17.66 -32.54
CA ILE A 380 -13.78 17.49 -32.79
C ILE A 380 -14.52 18.51 -31.93
N GLU A 381 -15.11 19.51 -32.58
CA GLU A 381 -15.70 20.67 -31.91
C GLU A 381 -17.21 20.79 -32.14
N ASP A 382 -17.78 20.02 -33.06
CA ASP A 382 -19.22 20.02 -33.33
C ASP A 382 -19.86 18.64 -33.12
N THR A 383 -21.18 18.63 -32.95
CA THR A 383 -21.95 17.42 -32.65
C THR A 383 -22.00 16.43 -33.80
N GLN A 384 -22.11 16.89 -35.05
CA GLN A 384 -22.25 16.01 -36.20
C GLN A 384 -20.96 15.25 -36.45
N GLU A 385 -19.83 15.94 -36.38
CA GLU A 385 -18.51 15.35 -36.53
C GLU A 385 -18.20 14.37 -35.38
N ALA A 386 -18.64 14.66 -34.15
CA ALA A 386 -18.50 13.73 -33.04
C ALA A 386 -19.23 12.41 -33.27
N LEU A 387 -20.47 12.46 -33.77
CA LEU A 387 -21.25 11.26 -34.11
C LEU A 387 -20.64 10.52 -35.30
N ARG A 388 -20.18 11.24 -36.33
CA ARG A 388 -19.50 10.67 -37.50
C ARG A 388 -18.24 9.91 -37.10
N ILE A 389 -17.42 10.47 -36.20
CA ILE A 389 -16.21 9.80 -35.69
C ILE A 389 -16.54 8.55 -34.86
N ILE A 390 -17.64 8.58 -34.09
CA ILE A 390 -18.12 7.39 -33.37
C ILE A 390 -18.49 6.29 -34.36
N GLU A 391 -19.21 6.61 -35.43
CA GLU A 391 -19.57 5.66 -36.49
C GLU A 391 -18.33 5.11 -37.19
N ASP A 392 -17.37 5.96 -37.58
CA ASP A 392 -16.11 5.55 -38.21
C ASP A 392 -15.30 4.60 -37.29
N LEU A 393 -15.28 4.86 -35.98
CA LEU A 393 -14.60 4.00 -35.00
C LEU A 393 -15.33 2.67 -34.80
N ASP A 394 -16.67 2.67 -34.86
CA ASP A 394 -17.47 1.45 -34.77
C ASP A 394 -17.32 0.58 -36.02
N GLU A 395 -17.14 1.19 -37.19
CA GLU A 395 -16.83 0.45 -38.42
C GLU A 395 -15.44 -0.22 -38.37
N LEU A 396 -14.43 0.48 -37.87
CA LEU A 396 -13.09 -0.10 -37.66
C LEU A 396 -13.10 -1.33 -36.74
N LEU A 397 -13.98 -1.33 -35.73
CA LEU A 397 -14.14 -2.46 -34.81
C LEU A 397 -14.69 -3.72 -35.47
N LYS A 398 -15.40 -3.60 -36.61
CA LYS A 398 -15.92 -4.76 -37.35
C LYS A 398 -14.78 -5.57 -38.00
N GLU A 399 -13.67 -4.92 -38.32
CA GLU A 399 -12.51 -5.57 -38.94
C GLU A 399 -11.52 -6.12 -37.91
N ILE A 400 -11.36 -5.44 -36.76
CA ILE A 400 -10.33 -5.74 -35.76
C ILE A 400 -10.97 -6.21 -34.44
N LYS A 401 -10.74 -7.48 -34.07
CA LYS A 401 -11.38 -8.11 -32.89
C LYS A 401 -11.07 -7.45 -31.53
N LYS A 402 -9.89 -6.86 -31.35
CA LYS A 402 -9.49 -6.15 -30.12
C LYS A 402 -8.60 -4.97 -30.44
N GLN A 403 -8.89 -3.81 -29.88
CA GLN A 403 -8.15 -2.58 -30.14
C GLN A 403 -7.68 -1.94 -28.84
N VAL A 404 -6.40 -1.56 -28.79
CA VAL A 404 -5.81 -0.83 -27.66
C VAL A 404 -5.97 0.66 -27.92
N ILE A 405 -6.58 1.37 -26.98
CA ILE A 405 -6.80 2.80 -27.06
C ILE A 405 -6.13 3.45 -25.86
N PHE A 406 -5.40 4.53 -26.07
CA PHE A 406 -4.83 5.36 -25.01
C PHE A 406 -5.73 6.55 -24.77
N ILE A 407 -6.10 6.79 -23.50
CA ILE A 407 -6.96 7.90 -23.11
C ILE A 407 -6.29 8.83 -22.11
N ASP A 408 -6.45 10.14 -22.33
CA ASP A 408 -6.13 11.19 -21.37
C ASP A 408 -7.27 12.21 -21.37
N ILE A 409 -7.52 12.83 -20.22
CA ILE A 409 -8.53 13.87 -20.08
C ILE A 409 -7.87 15.17 -19.63
N LYS A 410 -8.32 16.30 -20.16
CA LYS A 410 -7.95 17.63 -19.66
C LYS A 410 -9.15 18.26 -18.99
N THR A 411 -8.96 18.70 -17.76
CA THR A 411 -10.01 19.36 -16.98
C THR A 411 -9.78 20.85 -16.88
N ALA A 412 -10.85 21.58 -16.59
CA ALA A 412 -10.78 22.99 -16.29
C ALA A 412 -11.86 23.36 -15.28
N ILE A 413 -11.63 24.42 -14.50
CA ILE A 413 -12.64 24.96 -13.59
C ILE A 413 -13.59 25.88 -14.37
N LYS A 414 -14.90 25.62 -14.33
CA LYS A 414 -15.96 26.49 -14.85
C LYS A 414 -17.03 26.61 -13.77
N ASP A 415 -17.47 27.82 -13.46
CA ASP A 415 -18.48 28.08 -12.41
C ASP A 415 -18.18 27.39 -11.07
N ASP A 416 -16.93 27.48 -10.61
CA ASP A 416 -16.40 26.85 -9.39
C ASP A 416 -16.49 25.32 -9.32
N LYS A 417 -16.72 24.65 -10.46
CA LYS A 417 -16.73 23.19 -10.59
C LYS A 417 -15.72 22.72 -11.61
N GLU A 418 -15.17 21.54 -11.41
CA GLU A 418 -14.27 20.91 -12.36
C GLU A 418 -15.07 20.24 -13.48
N TYR A 419 -14.73 20.54 -14.73
CA TYR A 419 -15.33 19.95 -15.92
C TYR A 419 -14.25 19.30 -16.78
N ILE A 420 -14.58 18.17 -17.42
CA ILE A 420 -13.76 17.61 -18.49
C ILE A 420 -14.01 18.45 -19.74
N ILE A 421 -12.94 19.10 -20.25
CA ILE A 421 -13.00 19.94 -21.44
C ILE A 421 -12.55 19.16 -22.67
N TYR A 422 -11.55 18.29 -22.51
CA TYR A 422 -11.03 17.47 -23.59
C TYR A 422 -10.98 16.00 -23.20
N ILE A 423 -11.47 15.14 -24.09
CA ILE A 423 -11.22 13.71 -24.07
C ILE A 423 -10.31 13.39 -25.25
N ASN A 424 -9.08 13.00 -24.96
CA ASN A 424 -8.07 12.70 -25.96
C ASN A 424 -7.96 11.18 -26.11
N LEU A 425 -8.10 10.71 -27.34
CA LEU A 425 -7.97 9.31 -27.71
C LEU A 425 -6.82 9.16 -28.70
N PHE A 426 -5.95 8.20 -28.43
CA PHE A 426 -4.95 7.76 -29.38
C PHE A 426 -5.14 6.29 -29.69
N VAL A 427 -5.41 6.01 -30.97
CA VAL A 427 -5.44 4.66 -31.54
C VAL A 427 -4.15 4.49 -32.35
N PRO A 428 -3.18 3.69 -31.87
CA PRO A 428 -1.89 3.53 -32.54
C PRO A 428 -2.02 3.15 -34.01
N LYS A 429 -1.20 3.75 -34.86
CA LYS A 429 -1.18 3.55 -36.32
C LYS A 429 -2.53 3.79 -37.03
N SER A 430 -3.44 4.53 -36.39
CA SER A 430 -4.73 4.87 -36.99
C SER A 430 -4.98 6.36 -36.89
N ARG A 431 -5.29 6.88 -35.69
CA ARG A 431 -5.76 8.26 -35.52
C ARG A 431 -5.55 8.76 -34.09
N LEU A 432 -5.44 10.08 -33.99
CA LEU A 432 -5.35 10.81 -32.73
C LEU A 432 -6.47 11.86 -32.71
N ILE A 433 -7.39 11.72 -31.76
CA ILE A 433 -8.65 12.47 -31.70
C ILE A 433 -8.72 13.20 -30.38
N SER A 434 -9.19 14.44 -30.39
CA SER A 434 -9.52 15.21 -29.19
C SER A 434 -10.94 15.75 -29.29
N PHE A 435 -11.85 15.22 -28.47
CA PHE A 435 -13.21 15.76 -28.34
C PHE A 435 -13.18 17.00 -27.46
N ASN A 436 -13.51 18.16 -28.03
CA ASN A 436 -13.66 19.42 -27.31
C ASN A 436 -15.09 19.54 -26.77
N LEU A 437 -15.30 19.05 -25.55
CA LEU A 437 -16.62 18.97 -24.92
C LEU A 437 -17.22 20.37 -24.66
N ASP A 438 -16.39 21.37 -24.40
CA ASP A 438 -16.85 22.76 -24.21
C ASP A 438 -17.41 23.37 -25.50
N LYS A 439 -16.93 22.94 -26.68
CA LYS A 439 -17.44 23.37 -27.98
C LYS A 439 -18.63 22.55 -28.47
N ILE A 440 -18.58 21.22 -28.28
CA ILE A 440 -19.68 20.32 -28.67
C ILE A 440 -20.96 20.72 -27.93
N ASN A 441 -20.84 21.09 -26.64
CA ASN A 441 -21.88 21.70 -25.79
C ASN A 441 -23.29 21.09 -25.94
N ASN A 442 -23.35 19.78 -26.16
CA ASN A 442 -24.57 19.00 -26.27
C ASN A 442 -24.44 17.76 -25.37
N SER A 443 -25.19 17.74 -24.27
CA SER A 443 -25.12 16.69 -23.26
C SER A 443 -25.40 15.30 -23.81
N GLN A 444 -26.32 15.16 -24.78
CA GLN A 444 -26.61 13.87 -25.40
C GLN A 444 -25.42 13.37 -26.21
N THR A 445 -24.78 14.25 -26.99
CA THR A 445 -23.58 13.91 -27.76
C THR A 445 -22.40 13.56 -26.86
N MET A 446 -22.17 14.34 -25.80
CA MET A 446 -21.11 14.04 -24.84
C MET A 446 -21.34 12.70 -24.15
N ASN A 447 -22.58 12.41 -23.77
CA ASN A 447 -22.97 11.11 -23.22
C ASN A 447 -22.75 9.98 -24.22
N ALA A 448 -23.08 10.19 -25.50
CA ALA A 448 -22.85 9.22 -26.57
C ALA A 448 -21.36 8.92 -26.75
N VAL A 449 -20.49 9.93 -26.72
CA VAL A 449 -19.02 9.77 -26.79
C VAL A 449 -18.51 8.92 -25.62
N VAL A 450 -18.86 9.27 -24.39
CA VAL A 450 -18.40 8.55 -23.19
C VAL A 450 -18.95 7.12 -23.17
N ASN A 451 -20.24 6.96 -23.45
CA ASN A 451 -20.86 5.64 -23.53
C ASN A 451 -20.20 4.78 -24.62
N PHE A 452 -19.92 5.33 -25.80
CA PHE A 452 -19.23 4.62 -26.87
C PHE A 452 -17.84 4.15 -26.44
N ILE A 453 -17.04 5.02 -25.81
CA ILE A 453 -15.69 4.67 -25.38
C ILE A 453 -15.72 3.52 -24.38
N PHE A 454 -16.61 3.56 -23.39
CA PHE A 454 -16.56 2.63 -22.25
C PHE A 454 -17.49 1.42 -22.37
N SER A 455 -18.44 1.39 -23.32
CA SER A 455 -19.35 0.25 -23.52
C SER A 455 -18.84 -0.82 -24.49
N ARG A 456 -17.68 -0.64 -25.11
CA ARG A 456 -17.16 -1.57 -26.14
C ARG A 456 -16.19 -2.57 -25.51
N LYS A 457 -16.61 -3.84 -25.44
CA LYS A 457 -15.78 -4.96 -24.95
C LYS A 457 -14.52 -5.20 -25.81
N GLU A 458 -14.56 -4.75 -27.06
CA GLU A 458 -13.46 -4.82 -28.02
C GLU A 458 -12.33 -3.84 -27.67
N PHE A 459 -12.62 -2.79 -26.89
CA PHE A 459 -11.63 -1.83 -26.45
C PHE A 459 -10.90 -2.30 -25.18
N THR A 460 -9.57 -2.20 -25.26
CA THR A 460 -8.70 -2.18 -24.09
C THR A 460 -8.19 -0.76 -23.92
N ILE A 461 -8.71 -0.06 -22.91
CA ILE A 461 -8.43 1.35 -22.65
C ILE A 461 -7.26 1.46 -21.70
N PHE A 462 -6.18 2.09 -22.15
CA PHE A 462 -4.98 2.33 -21.38
C PHE A 462 -4.93 3.78 -20.91
N CYS A 463 -4.86 4.00 -19.60
CA CYS A 463 -4.84 5.35 -19.02
C CYS A 463 -3.80 5.45 -17.91
N TYR A 464 -3.35 6.67 -17.62
CA TYR A 464 -2.33 6.90 -16.59
C TYR A 464 -2.88 6.58 -15.19
N ASN A 465 -3.97 7.23 -14.80
CA ASN A 465 -4.59 7.12 -13.48
C ASN A 465 -6.10 6.90 -13.59
N TRP A 466 -6.52 5.64 -13.68
CA TRP A 466 -7.94 5.31 -13.79
C TRP A 466 -8.73 5.75 -12.57
N LYS A 467 -8.19 5.63 -11.36
CA LYS A 467 -8.90 5.96 -10.11
C LYS A 467 -9.38 7.42 -10.13
N SER A 468 -8.47 8.34 -10.41
CA SER A 468 -8.80 9.77 -10.51
C SER A 468 -9.72 10.06 -11.70
N MET A 469 -9.48 9.40 -12.85
CA MET A 469 -10.27 9.61 -14.06
C MET A 469 -11.72 9.10 -13.90
N LYS A 470 -11.91 7.91 -13.30
CA LYS A 470 -13.21 7.30 -13.01
C LYS A 470 -14.05 8.18 -12.10
N GLN A 471 -13.44 8.76 -11.06
CA GLN A 471 -14.15 9.69 -10.18
C GLN A 471 -14.73 10.87 -10.97
N LYS A 472 -13.91 11.52 -11.79
CA LYS A 472 -14.34 12.66 -12.63
C LYS A 472 -15.42 12.26 -13.63
N PHE A 473 -15.26 11.10 -14.27
CA PHE A 473 -16.29 10.58 -15.17
C PHE A 473 -17.60 10.28 -14.45
N THR A 474 -17.56 9.71 -13.24
CA THR A 474 -18.76 9.40 -12.44
C THR A 474 -19.47 10.68 -11.99
N GLU A 475 -18.71 11.70 -11.59
CA GLU A 475 -19.26 13.00 -11.17
C GLU A 475 -19.94 13.76 -12.33
N ILE A 476 -19.36 13.69 -13.53
CA ILE A 476 -19.83 14.47 -14.71
C ILE A 476 -20.84 13.68 -15.56
N PHE A 477 -20.67 12.38 -15.69
CA PHE A 477 -21.46 11.47 -16.54
C PHE A 477 -22.18 10.41 -15.71
N ARG A 478 -22.78 10.87 -14.60
CA ARG A 478 -23.44 10.03 -13.60
C ARG A 478 -24.45 9.07 -14.21
N ASP A 479 -25.26 9.54 -15.16
CA ASP A 479 -26.28 8.74 -15.86
C ASP A 479 -25.70 7.59 -16.70
N ILE A 480 -24.39 7.53 -16.90
CA ILE A 480 -23.72 6.42 -17.61
C ILE A 480 -23.07 5.47 -16.61
N PHE A 481 -22.43 6.02 -15.57
CA PHE A 481 -21.67 5.25 -14.59
C PHE A 481 -22.53 4.69 -13.44
N ASP A 482 -23.67 5.31 -13.08
CA ASP A 482 -24.56 4.85 -11.99
C ASP A 482 -25.63 3.82 -12.49
N THR A 483 -26.01 3.83 -13.77
CA THR A 483 -27.19 3.07 -14.24
C THR A 483 -26.83 1.76 -14.96
N ARG A 484 -26.58 0.67 -14.22
CA ARG A 484 -26.98 -0.70 -14.62
C ARG A 484 -27.20 -1.56 -13.37
N GLU A 485 -28.44 -1.96 -13.13
CA GLU A 485 -28.87 -2.85 -12.03
C GLU A 485 -28.09 -4.18 -11.96
N ASN A 486 -27.44 -4.58 -13.06
CA ASN A 486 -26.74 -5.86 -13.17
C ASN A 486 -25.22 -5.79 -12.99
N GLY A 487 -24.66 -4.62 -12.65
CA GLY A 487 -23.26 -4.45 -12.23
C GLY A 487 -22.22 -4.80 -13.30
N GLU A 488 -21.57 -3.77 -13.87
CA GLU A 488 -20.21 -3.74 -14.46
C GLU A 488 -20.18 -2.71 -15.59
N PHE A 489 -19.95 -1.45 -15.22
CA PHE A 489 -19.53 -0.40 -16.16
C PHE A 489 -18.24 0.24 -15.63
N PRO A 490 -17.21 0.48 -16.46
CA PRO A 490 -17.15 0.29 -17.92
C PRO A 490 -17.15 -1.19 -18.35
N VAL A 491 -17.70 -1.47 -19.54
CA VAL A 491 -17.64 -2.80 -20.19
C VAL A 491 -16.28 -3.02 -20.87
N ALA A 492 -15.68 -1.94 -21.37
CA ALA A 492 -14.33 -1.96 -21.91
C ALA A 492 -13.32 -2.30 -20.82
N THR A 493 -12.30 -3.09 -21.14
CA THR A 493 -11.22 -3.39 -20.20
C THR A 493 -10.37 -2.15 -19.98
N VAL A 494 -10.39 -1.59 -18.76
CA VAL A 494 -9.56 -0.41 -18.43
C VAL A 494 -8.30 -0.83 -17.69
N VAL A 495 -7.16 -0.39 -18.20
CA VAL A 495 -5.84 -0.70 -17.68
C VAL A 495 -5.21 0.58 -17.13
N CYS A 496 -5.02 0.61 -15.81
CA CYS A 496 -4.36 1.70 -15.11
C CYS A 496 -2.84 1.51 -15.14
N LEU A 497 -2.13 2.39 -15.83
CA LEU A 497 -0.68 2.32 -15.96
C LEU A 497 0.02 2.41 -14.61
N ILE A 498 -0.38 3.35 -13.73
CA ILE A 498 0.23 3.49 -12.39
C ILE A 498 0.16 2.18 -11.62
N ASN A 499 -1.02 1.57 -11.54
CA ASN A 499 -1.19 0.31 -10.81
C ASN A 499 -0.30 -0.78 -11.40
N ARG A 500 -0.22 -0.85 -12.74
CA ARG A 500 0.62 -1.84 -13.42
C ARG A 500 2.11 -1.60 -13.16
N LEU A 501 2.53 -0.35 -13.16
CA LEU A 501 3.90 0.03 -12.86
C LEU A 501 4.27 -0.27 -11.39
N ASN A 502 3.39 0.02 -10.43
CA ASN A 502 3.60 -0.29 -9.01
C ASN A 502 3.76 -1.79 -8.79
N THR A 503 2.79 -2.56 -9.29
CA THR A 503 2.79 -4.03 -9.36
C THR A 503 4.14 -4.55 -9.87
N LEU A 504 4.59 -4.04 -11.03
CA LEU A 504 5.86 -4.44 -11.62
C LEU A 504 7.05 -4.09 -10.72
N VAL A 505 7.14 -2.88 -10.17
CA VAL A 505 8.24 -2.44 -9.29
C VAL A 505 8.29 -3.22 -7.97
N GLU A 506 7.15 -3.47 -7.33
CA GLU A 506 7.08 -4.28 -6.10
C GLU A 506 7.64 -5.69 -6.33
N SER A 507 7.36 -6.27 -7.50
CA SER A 507 7.85 -7.61 -7.85
C SER A 507 9.36 -7.68 -8.06
N THR A 508 10.04 -6.56 -8.27
CA THR A 508 11.48 -6.55 -8.57
C THR A 508 12.34 -6.64 -7.33
N GLY A 509 11.97 -6.13 -6.16
CA GLY A 509 12.83 -6.14 -4.97
C GLY A 509 14.24 -5.53 -5.16
N GLU A 510 14.46 -4.81 -6.26
CA GLU A 510 15.70 -4.10 -6.60
C GLU A 510 15.36 -2.67 -6.99
N GLN A 511 16.20 -1.72 -6.56
CA GLN A 511 15.94 -0.29 -6.62
C GLN A 511 16.15 0.27 -8.03
N CYS A 512 15.14 0.96 -8.57
CA CYS A 512 15.31 1.80 -9.75
C CYS A 512 16.25 2.97 -9.41
N SER A 513 17.15 3.33 -10.33
CA SER A 513 18.07 4.47 -10.11
C SER A 513 17.38 5.83 -10.24
N ILE A 514 16.25 5.91 -10.92
CA ILE A 514 15.51 7.16 -11.15
C ILE A 514 15.05 7.82 -9.83
N PRO A 515 14.44 7.11 -8.86
CA PRO A 515 14.08 7.71 -7.56
C PRO A 515 15.29 8.26 -6.80
N LYS A 516 16.50 7.73 -7.00
CA LYS A 516 17.73 8.30 -6.40
C LYS A 516 17.98 9.74 -6.86
N TYR A 517 17.74 10.03 -8.14
CA TYR A 517 18.04 11.35 -8.74
C TYR A 517 16.84 12.29 -8.74
N PHE A 518 15.63 11.74 -8.86
CA PHE A 518 14.39 12.50 -9.00
C PHE A 518 13.28 11.88 -8.14
N PRO A 519 13.43 11.87 -6.81
CA PRO A 519 12.50 11.20 -5.90
C PRO A 519 11.09 11.77 -6.02
N SER A 520 10.94 13.09 -6.21
CA SER A 520 9.63 13.74 -6.36
C SER A 520 8.92 13.35 -7.67
N THR A 521 9.65 13.33 -8.79
CA THR A 521 9.13 12.87 -10.09
C THR A 521 8.73 11.40 -10.00
N TRP A 522 9.58 10.57 -9.40
CA TRP A 522 9.28 9.16 -9.21
C TRP A 522 8.04 8.95 -8.33
N ARG A 523 8.00 9.63 -7.17
CA ARG A 523 6.86 9.59 -6.24
C ARG A 523 5.56 9.96 -6.93
N LYS A 524 5.56 11.04 -7.73
CA LYS A 524 4.38 11.48 -8.50
C LYS A 524 4.00 10.51 -9.62
N ALA A 525 4.99 9.90 -10.29
CA ALA A 525 4.77 8.97 -11.40
C ALA A 525 4.14 7.63 -10.95
N TYR A 526 4.42 7.22 -9.71
CA TYR A 526 4.01 5.94 -9.15
C TYR A 526 3.00 6.07 -7.99
N GLN A 527 2.73 7.28 -7.49
CA GLN A 527 1.86 7.53 -6.32
C GLN A 527 2.28 6.74 -5.05
N TYR A 528 3.59 6.63 -4.79
CA TYR A 528 4.08 6.12 -3.51
C TYR A 528 4.07 7.22 -2.45
N ASP A 529 3.63 6.93 -1.22
CA ASP A 529 3.73 7.91 -0.12
C ASP A 529 5.09 7.82 0.61
N SER A 530 5.65 6.61 0.76
CA SER A 530 6.99 6.38 1.30
C SER A 530 7.95 5.87 0.21
N ILE A 531 9.10 6.54 0.05
CA ILE A 531 10.28 5.98 -0.64
C ILE A 531 11.39 5.96 0.41
N ASP A 532 11.16 5.26 1.52
CA ASP A 532 12.25 4.98 2.46
C ASP A 532 12.67 3.53 2.25
N TYR A 533 13.67 3.35 1.39
CA TYR A 533 14.24 2.03 1.14
C TYR A 533 14.95 1.41 2.36
N ASN A 534 14.91 2.07 3.52
CA ASN A 534 15.50 1.58 4.75
C ASN A 534 14.47 1.11 5.80
N ASN A 535 13.17 1.24 5.55
CA ASN A 535 12.13 0.76 6.45
C ASN A 535 11.34 -0.36 5.76
N ASP A 536 11.57 -1.59 6.20
CA ASP A 536 10.87 -2.80 5.74
C ASP A 536 9.48 -3.00 6.39
N ASP A 537 8.96 -1.99 7.09
CA ASP A 537 7.67 -2.06 7.78
C ASP A 537 6.77 -0.91 7.33
N ASP A 538 5.96 -1.11 6.28
CA ASP A 538 4.84 -0.22 5.96
C ASP A 538 3.64 -1.05 5.48
N ASP A 539 2.72 -1.22 6.44
CA ASP A 539 1.37 -1.74 6.30
C ASP A 539 0.41 -0.66 5.71
N GLU A 540 -0.58 -1.13 4.95
CA GLU A 540 -1.86 -0.46 4.60
C GLU A 540 -1.91 0.67 3.52
N SER A 541 -2.54 0.38 2.36
CA SER A 541 -3.83 1.01 1.93
C SER A 541 -4.31 0.66 0.48
N ILE A 542 -5.54 0.12 0.40
CA ILE A 542 -6.67 0.29 -0.56
C ILE A 542 -6.43 0.54 -2.07
N ILE A 543 -6.78 -0.42 -2.96
CA ILE A 543 -7.33 -0.19 -4.33
C ILE A 543 -8.34 -1.30 -4.72
N GLU A 544 -9.46 -0.89 -5.31
CA GLU A 544 -10.67 -1.64 -5.70
C GLU A 544 -10.60 -2.32 -7.10
N MET A 545 -11.28 -3.48 -7.19
CA MET A 545 -11.92 -4.17 -8.33
C MET A 545 -11.11 -4.80 -9.50
N ASP A 546 -11.63 -5.99 -9.89
CA ASP A 546 -11.47 -6.85 -11.08
C ASP A 546 -10.44 -8.01 -11.07
N ASP A 547 -10.93 -9.14 -10.53
CA ASP A 547 -10.82 -10.57 -10.90
C ASP A 547 -9.49 -11.26 -11.22
N GLU A 548 -9.32 -12.42 -10.58
CA GLU A 548 -8.60 -13.66 -10.94
C GLU A 548 -7.07 -13.68 -11.22
N GLU A 549 -6.37 -14.26 -10.23
CA GLU A 549 -5.29 -15.28 -10.24
C GLU A 549 -3.98 -15.12 -11.07
N GLY A 550 -2.83 -15.41 -10.42
CA GLY A 550 -1.54 -15.77 -11.06
C GLY A 550 -0.25 -15.23 -10.38
N VAL A 551 0.66 -16.10 -9.91
CA VAL A 551 1.91 -15.73 -9.18
C VAL A 551 3.02 -15.36 -10.18
N ILE A 552 3.71 -14.24 -9.98
CA ILE A 552 4.84 -13.84 -10.84
C ILE A 552 6.05 -14.76 -10.65
N SER A 553 6.45 -15.45 -11.72
CA SER A 553 7.60 -16.36 -11.77
C SER A 553 8.94 -15.64 -11.57
N LYS A 554 9.99 -16.34 -11.10
CA LYS A 554 11.34 -15.75 -10.90
C LYS A 554 11.92 -15.18 -12.20
N GLN A 555 11.59 -15.78 -13.34
CA GLN A 555 12.01 -15.29 -14.65
C GLN A 555 11.22 -14.05 -15.05
N GLN A 556 9.91 -14.03 -14.78
CA GLN A 556 9.09 -12.83 -14.91
C GLN A 556 9.65 -11.69 -14.07
N ARG A 557 10.03 -11.90 -12.79
CA ARG A 557 10.70 -10.88 -11.96
C ARG A 557 11.99 -10.35 -12.59
N LYS A 558 12.81 -11.21 -13.21
CA LYS A 558 14.05 -10.79 -13.90
C LYS A 558 13.74 -9.97 -15.15
N CYS A 559 12.76 -10.40 -15.95
CA CYS A 559 12.29 -9.63 -17.09
C CYS A 559 11.72 -8.28 -16.63
N ILE A 560 11.00 -8.23 -15.51
CA ILE A 560 10.36 -7.04 -14.94
C ILE A 560 11.40 -6.07 -14.36
N ARG A 561 12.46 -6.59 -13.73
CA ARG A 561 13.65 -5.80 -13.34
C ARG A 561 14.28 -5.11 -14.54
N ASN A 562 14.47 -5.85 -15.62
CA ASN A 562 15.06 -5.31 -16.84
C ASN A 562 14.10 -4.34 -17.56
N MET A 563 12.80 -4.41 -17.30
CA MET A 563 11.77 -3.57 -17.91
C MET A 563 11.81 -2.11 -17.42
N SER A 564 11.98 -1.86 -16.12
CA SER A 564 12.09 -0.49 -15.58
C SER A 564 13.33 0.23 -16.11
N LEU A 565 14.43 -0.51 -16.33
CA LEU A 565 15.65 -0.01 -16.97
C LEU A 565 15.43 0.42 -18.44
N ASN A 566 14.40 -0.07 -19.11
CA ASN A 566 14.09 0.31 -20.50
C ASN A 566 13.16 1.52 -20.61
N MET A 567 12.53 1.96 -19.51
CA MET A 567 11.70 3.17 -19.54
C MET A 567 12.58 4.41 -19.61
N GLU A 568 12.36 5.22 -20.64
CA GLU A 568 13.06 6.50 -20.74
C GLU A 568 12.49 7.48 -19.73
N PHE A 569 13.40 8.13 -19.01
CA PHE A 569 13.05 9.11 -17.99
C PHE A 569 12.18 10.27 -18.51
N ARG A 570 12.29 10.65 -19.79
CA ARG A 570 11.38 11.63 -20.42
C ARG A 570 9.91 11.22 -20.32
N ASN A 571 9.59 9.93 -20.46
CA ASN A 571 8.22 9.44 -20.41
C ASN A 571 7.64 9.59 -19.00
N LEU A 572 8.45 9.34 -17.96
CA LEU A 572 8.05 9.55 -16.57
C LEU A 572 7.80 11.04 -16.29
N CYS A 573 8.62 11.93 -16.86
CA CYS A 573 8.37 13.37 -16.73
C CYS A 573 6.97 13.74 -17.26
N TYR A 574 6.58 13.24 -18.44
CA TYR A 574 5.26 13.47 -19.04
C TYR A 574 4.08 12.83 -18.30
N LEU A 575 4.32 11.73 -17.59
CA LEU A 575 3.30 11.18 -16.70
C LEU A 575 3.03 12.09 -15.50
N THR A 576 4.04 12.84 -15.04
CA THR A 576 3.92 13.73 -13.86
C THR A 576 3.49 15.16 -14.16
N THR A 577 3.45 15.59 -15.43
CA THR A 577 3.17 16.98 -15.82
C THR A 577 1.70 17.38 -15.70
N SER A 578 0.78 16.52 -15.24
CA SER A 578 -0.65 16.85 -15.05
C SER A 578 -0.98 17.99 -14.08
N TYR A 579 0.02 18.66 -13.52
CA TYR A 579 -0.25 20.00 -13.03
C TYR A 579 -0.35 20.90 -14.26
N ASP A 580 -1.57 21.05 -14.74
CA ASP A 580 -1.95 21.85 -15.91
C ASP A 580 -1.88 23.36 -15.59
N TYR A 581 -0.75 23.81 -15.04
CA TYR A 581 -0.53 25.18 -14.61
C TYR A 581 0.34 25.93 -15.63
N ASP A 582 -0.16 27.07 -16.10
CA ASP A 582 0.70 28.14 -16.58
C ASP A 582 1.33 28.82 -15.34
N GLU A 583 2.67 28.89 -15.27
CA GLU A 583 3.40 29.50 -14.14
C GLU A 583 3.01 30.97 -13.88
N SER A 584 2.33 31.62 -14.84
CA SER A 584 1.79 32.96 -14.68
C SER A 584 0.52 33.06 -13.84
N GLU A 585 -0.16 31.95 -13.50
CA GLU A 585 -1.48 31.98 -12.88
C GLU A 585 -1.61 30.98 -11.73
N SER A 586 -2.25 31.42 -10.62
CA SER A 586 -2.48 30.62 -9.41
C SER A 586 -3.72 29.71 -9.49
N ILE A 587 -4.45 29.73 -10.60
CA ILE A 587 -5.71 29.00 -10.77
C ILE A 587 -5.41 27.57 -11.23
N PRO A 588 -5.95 26.53 -10.55
CA PRO A 588 -5.83 25.15 -11.02
C PRO A 588 -6.37 24.98 -12.44
N TYR A 589 -5.61 24.29 -13.28
CA TYR A 589 -5.96 24.02 -14.68
C TYR A 589 -6.00 25.26 -15.59
N SER A 590 -5.38 26.38 -15.17
CA SER A 590 -5.25 27.61 -15.96
C SER A 590 -4.74 27.37 -17.38
N TYR A 591 -3.90 26.35 -17.54
CA TYR A 591 -3.35 25.98 -18.85
C TYR A 591 -4.42 25.55 -19.85
N TRP A 592 -5.59 25.06 -19.45
CA TRP A 592 -6.65 24.63 -20.38
C TRP A 592 -7.79 25.63 -20.57
N HIS A 593 -7.83 26.68 -19.74
CA HIS A 593 -8.78 27.79 -19.85
C HIS A 593 -8.54 28.65 -21.10
N ARG A 594 -7.28 28.74 -21.56
CA ARG A 594 -6.90 29.59 -22.69
C ARG A 594 -7.40 29.04 -24.02
N LYS A 595 -8.14 29.86 -24.77
CA LYS A 595 -8.64 29.57 -26.12
C LYS A 595 -8.22 30.69 -27.10
N PRO A 596 -7.84 30.37 -28.34
CA PRO A 596 -7.63 29.01 -28.87
C PRO A 596 -6.41 28.33 -28.21
N LEU A 597 -6.33 27.00 -28.33
CA LEU A 597 -5.16 26.25 -27.83
C LEU A 597 -3.91 26.63 -28.64
N ARG A 598 -2.85 27.03 -27.94
CA ARG A 598 -1.51 27.23 -28.51
C ARG A 598 -0.90 25.92 -28.96
N VAL A 599 0.08 25.99 -29.86
CA VAL A 599 0.80 24.81 -30.39
C VAL A 599 1.39 23.98 -29.25
N GLU A 600 1.90 24.60 -28.19
CA GLU A 600 2.47 23.92 -27.03
C GLU A 600 1.41 23.14 -26.24
N GLN A 601 0.20 23.68 -26.10
CA GLN A 601 -0.93 22.99 -25.44
C GLN A 601 -1.35 21.76 -26.25
N GLN A 602 -1.43 21.90 -27.58
CA GLN A 602 -1.76 20.79 -28.47
C GLN A 602 -0.67 19.71 -28.44
N GLN A 603 0.60 20.10 -28.39
CA GLN A 603 1.72 19.17 -28.24
C GLN A 603 1.65 18.42 -26.90
N GLU A 604 1.27 19.09 -25.81
CA GLU A 604 1.18 18.41 -24.52
C GLU A 604 0.04 17.39 -24.45
N MET A 605 -1.08 17.65 -25.11
CA MET A 605 -2.18 16.68 -25.22
C MET A 605 -1.72 15.37 -25.89
N MET A 606 -0.83 15.45 -26.89
CA MET A 606 -0.26 14.27 -27.56
C MET A 606 0.87 13.62 -26.75
N THR A 607 1.68 14.44 -26.06
CA THR A 607 2.91 14.00 -25.39
C THR A 607 2.64 12.95 -24.31
N ARG A 608 1.59 13.14 -23.50
CA ARG A 608 1.21 12.14 -22.49
C ARG A 608 0.71 10.83 -23.11
N LEU A 609 -0.11 10.90 -24.16
CA LEU A 609 -0.60 9.72 -24.87
C LEU A 609 0.56 8.90 -25.43
N PHE A 610 1.55 9.57 -26.04
CA PHE A 610 2.74 8.91 -26.56
C PHE A 610 3.68 8.41 -25.47
N ALA A 611 3.77 9.07 -24.32
CA ALA A 611 4.51 8.55 -23.17
C ALA A 611 3.91 7.23 -22.68
N MET A 612 2.58 7.14 -22.56
CA MET A 612 1.90 5.90 -22.20
C MET A 612 2.11 4.80 -23.26
N TYR A 613 2.03 5.17 -24.55
CA TYR A 613 2.32 4.25 -25.65
C TYR A 613 3.74 3.71 -25.60
N ASP A 614 4.74 4.59 -25.44
CA ASP A 614 6.15 4.19 -25.38
C ASP A 614 6.42 3.28 -24.18
N ILE A 615 5.84 3.58 -23.02
CA ILE A 615 5.96 2.72 -21.84
C ILE A 615 5.35 1.35 -22.12
N LEU A 616 4.13 1.31 -22.67
CA LEU A 616 3.46 0.06 -23.01
C LEU A 616 4.28 -0.76 -24.02
N PHE A 617 4.74 -0.12 -25.08
CA PHE A 617 5.52 -0.74 -26.16
C PHE A 617 6.83 -1.32 -25.63
N LYS A 618 7.58 -0.54 -24.83
CA LYS A 618 8.86 -0.97 -24.26
C LYS A 618 8.69 -2.11 -23.26
N LEU A 619 7.65 -2.05 -22.43
CA LEU A 619 7.30 -3.13 -21.51
C LEU A 619 6.98 -4.43 -22.27
N ASN A 620 6.10 -4.36 -23.27
CA ASN A 620 5.76 -5.52 -24.09
C ASN A 620 6.99 -6.11 -24.81
N ASN A 621 7.84 -5.26 -25.41
CA ASN A 621 9.06 -5.75 -26.07
C ASN A 621 10.04 -6.42 -25.12
N ALA A 622 10.18 -5.89 -23.91
CA ALA A 622 11.02 -6.52 -22.88
C ALA A 622 10.41 -7.85 -22.40
N MET A 623 9.08 -7.94 -22.33
CA MET A 623 8.37 -9.18 -22.02
C MET A 623 8.51 -10.24 -23.11
N TYR A 624 8.39 -9.87 -24.39
CA TYR A 624 8.53 -10.80 -25.51
C TYR A 624 9.91 -11.46 -25.60
N LYS A 625 10.92 -10.91 -24.91
CA LYS A 625 12.23 -11.58 -24.76
C LYS A 625 12.15 -12.84 -23.89
N ASP A 626 11.12 -12.97 -23.07
CA ASP A 626 10.82 -14.20 -22.35
C ASP A 626 10.07 -15.18 -23.27
N PRO A 627 10.57 -16.41 -23.45
CA PRO A 627 9.85 -17.45 -24.19
C PRO A 627 8.41 -17.67 -23.72
N GLU A 628 8.12 -17.47 -22.43
CA GLU A 628 6.77 -17.60 -21.85
C GLU A 628 5.78 -16.62 -22.49
N TYR A 629 6.25 -15.43 -22.87
CA TYR A 629 5.42 -14.35 -23.40
C TYR A 629 5.52 -14.17 -24.91
N LYS A 630 6.45 -14.87 -25.58
CA LYS A 630 6.76 -14.66 -27.01
C LYS A 630 5.53 -14.71 -27.94
N ASN A 631 4.53 -15.52 -27.59
CA ASN A 631 3.32 -15.73 -28.38
C ASN A 631 2.05 -15.13 -27.74
N ILE A 632 2.19 -14.35 -26.67
CA ILE A 632 1.07 -13.77 -25.93
C ILE A 632 0.84 -12.34 -26.42
N SER A 633 -0.33 -12.05 -26.98
CA SER A 633 -0.67 -10.67 -27.38
C SER A 633 -0.72 -9.75 -26.16
N LEU A 634 0.06 -8.66 -26.19
CA LEU A 634 0.20 -7.67 -25.13
C LEU A 634 0.52 -8.30 -23.76
N PRO A 635 1.69 -8.94 -23.59
CA PRO A 635 2.04 -9.68 -22.39
C PRO A 635 1.87 -8.89 -21.10
N ILE A 636 2.07 -7.57 -21.14
CA ILE A 636 1.88 -6.70 -19.99
C ILE A 636 0.49 -6.80 -19.38
N LEU A 637 -0.54 -7.12 -20.17
CA LEU A 637 -1.91 -7.34 -19.69
C LEU A 637 -2.08 -8.69 -18.99
N ASN A 638 -1.13 -9.61 -19.16
CA ASN A 638 -1.14 -10.95 -18.61
C ASN A 638 -0.20 -11.14 -17.40
N VAL A 639 0.62 -10.15 -17.05
CA VAL A 639 1.41 -10.14 -15.79
C VAL A 639 0.50 -9.83 -14.59
N ARG A 640 -0.18 -10.84 -14.02
CA ARG A 640 -0.91 -10.68 -12.75
C ARG A 640 -0.05 -11.12 -11.57
N ILE A 641 -0.28 -10.48 -10.42
CA ILE A 641 0.43 -10.61 -9.14
C ILE A 641 -0.47 -11.32 -8.13
N VAL A 642 0.00 -12.43 -7.56
CA VAL A 642 -0.61 -13.13 -6.41
C VAL A 642 -0.31 -12.45 -5.09
N ILE A 643 -0.87 -11.26 -4.92
CA ILE A 643 -0.85 -10.59 -3.62
C ILE A 643 -2.28 -10.13 -3.34
N LYS A 644 -2.91 -10.75 -2.31
CA LYS A 644 -4.18 -10.39 -1.63
C LYS A 644 -5.42 -11.32 -1.75
N ILE A 645 -5.26 -12.64 -1.86
CA ILE A 645 -6.35 -13.60 -1.54
C ILE A 645 -6.50 -13.79 -0.02
N LYS A 646 -6.72 -12.71 0.76
CA LYS A 646 -7.03 -12.85 2.20
C LYS A 646 -8.39 -12.32 2.64
N ARG A 647 -9.23 -11.77 1.73
CA ARG A 647 -10.60 -11.34 2.12
C ARG A 647 -11.75 -11.75 1.19
N ALA A 648 -11.51 -12.27 -0.01
CA ALA A 648 -12.60 -12.78 -0.85
C ALA A 648 -13.22 -14.10 -0.36
N LEU A 649 -12.64 -14.76 0.66
CA LEU A 649 -13.18 -16.00 1.24
C LEU A 649 -14.40 -15.79 2.16
N CYS A 650 -14.93 -14.58 2.34
CA CYS A 650 -16.05 -14.38 3.28
C CYS A 650 -17.32 -13.71 2.74
N THR A 651 -17.39 -13.19 1.50
CA THR A 651 -18.67 -12.66 0.97
C THR A 651 -18.72 -12.79 -0.55
N GLY A 652 -19.44 -13.79 -1.07
CA GLY A 652 -19.57 -13.98 -2.51
C GLY A 652 -20.30 -15.26 -2.90
N SER A 653 -21.37 -15.61 -2.18
CA SER A 653 -22.33 -16.61 -2.62
C SER A 653 -23.16 -16.05 -3.78
N GLN A 654 -22.57 -15.88 -4.97
CA GLN A 654 -23.32 -15.61 -6.19
C GLN A 654 -23.21 -16.80 -7.15
N HIS A 655 -24.29 -17.58 -7.15
CA HIS A 655 -24.97 -18.09 -8.35
C HIS A 655 -24.16 -18.84 -9.43
N TYR A 656 -23.19 -19.66 -9.04
CA TYR A 656 -23.14 -20.99 -9.67
C TYR A 656 -24.17 -21.83 -8.94
N THR A 657 -25.32 -22.02 -9.61
CA THR A 657 -26.36 -22.98 -9.23
C THR A 657 -25.67 -24.18 -8.61
N LYS A 658 -26.06 -24.55 -7.37
CA LYS A 658 -25.79 -25.87 -6.80
C LYS A 658 -25.78 -26.85 -7.96
N THR A 659 -24.60 -27.24 -8.43
CA THR A 659 -24.51 -28.48 -9.17
C THR A 659 -25.10 -29.50 -8.21
N ASN A 660 -25.83 -30.51 -8.71
CA ASN A 660 -26.42 -31.56 -7.89
C ASN A 660 -25.31 -32.43 -7.26
N TYR A 661 -24.36 -31.82 -6.54
CA TYR A 661 -23.29 -32.49 -5.83
C TYR A 661 -23.92 -33.28 -4.71
N ASN A 662 -23.95 -34.59 -4.92
CA ASN A 662 -24.37 -35.56 -3.95
C ASN A 662 -23.13 -36.39 -3.58
N ILE A 663 -22.78 -36.38 -2.29
CA ILE A 663 -21.59 -37.07 -1.79
C ILE A 663 -21.63 -38.58 -2.06
N ASP A 664 -22.82 -39.20 -2.01
CA ASP A 664 -23.00 -40.63 -2.27
C ASP A 664 -22.80 -40.96 -3.75
N GLU A 665 -23.32 -40.10 -4.64
CA GLU A 665 -23.12 -40.25 -6.09
C GLU A 665 -21.64 -40.04 -6.46
N ALA A 666 -21.00 -39.03 -5.87
CA ALA A 666 -19.57 -38.77 -6.05
C ALA A 666 -18.74 -39.97 -5.58
N ARG A 667 -19.07 -40.55 -4.42
CA ARG A 667 -18.41 -41.76 -3.90
C ARG A 667 -18.56 -42.95 -4.84
N ILE A 668 -19.76 -43.20 -5.37
CA ILE A 668 -20.01 -44.28 -6.34
C ILE A 668 -19.23 -44.06 -7.63
N LEU A 669 -19.18 -42.82 -8.13
CA LEU A 669 -18.43 -42.44 -9.31
C LEU A 669 -16.93 -42.67 -9.10
N PHE A 670 -16.34 -42.03 -8.09
CA PHE A 670 -14.89 -42.07 -7.85
C PHE A 670 -14.39 -43.47 -7.55
N LYS A 671 -15.17 -44.31 -6.85
CA LYS A 671 -14.80 -45.71 -6.57
C LYS A 671 -14.44 -46.51 -7.81
N LYS A 672 -14.95 -46.14 -8.99
CA LYS A 672 -14.74 -46.83 -10.28
C LYS A 672 -13.60 -46.24 -11.12
N LEU A 673 -13.03 -45.09 -10.73
CA LEU A 673 -12.10 -44.33 -11.55
C LEU A 673 -10.65 -44.54 -11.12
N GLY A 674 -9.86 -45.15 -12.01
CA GLY A 674 -8.42 -45.38 -11.85
C GLY A 674 -8.04 -46.62 -11.02
N THR A 675 -6.74 -46.80 -10.84
CA THR A 675 -6.14 -47.93 -10.12
C THR A 675 -5.39 -47.47 -8.86
N GLY A 676 -4.76 -48.40 -8.16
CA GLY A 676 -4.09 -48.15 -6.89
C GLY A 676 -5.00 -48.45 -5.69
N LYS A 677 -4.44 -48.30 -4.50
CA LYS A 677 -5.16 -48.49 -3.24
C LYS A 677 -4.56 -47.63 -2.13
N VAL A 678 -5.38 -47.34 -1.13
CA VAL A 678 -4.94 -46.78 0.15
C VAL A 678 -5.30 -47.77 1.24
N THR A 679 -4.36 -48.07 2.14
CA THR A 679 -4.57 -49.06 3.22
C THR A 679 -4.24 -48.48 4.57
N LEU A 680 -4.87 -48.98 5.62
CA LEU A 680 -4.62 -48.61 7.02
C LEU A 680 -4.10 -49.83 7.80
N GLU A 681 -2.97 -49.67 8.49
CA GLU A 681 -2.46 -50.62 9.49
C GLU A 681 -2.49 -49.94 10.87
N LYS A 682 -2.85 -50.66 11.93
CA LYS A 682 -2.94 -50.11 13.30
C LYS A 682 -2.10 -50.95 14.26
N ASP A 683 -1.21 -50.30 14.99
CA ASP A 683 -0.56 -50.84 16.19
C ASP A 683 -1.41 -50.43 17.40
N GLU A 684 -2.25 -51.35 17.87
CA GLU A 684 -3.19 -51.13 18.98
C GLU A 684 -2.49 -50.91 20.34
N GLU A 685 -1.27 -51.42 20.50
CA GLU A 685 -0.51 -51.30 21.74
C GLU A 685 0.16 -49.92 21.84
N LYS A 686 0.77 -49.46 20.73
CA LYS A 686 1.42 -48.15 20.68
C LYS A 686 0.47 -47.00 20.36
N GLY A 687 -0.73 -47.30 19.85
CA GLY A 687 -1.68 -46.31 19.36
C GLY A 687 -1.19 -45.59 18.11
N ILE A 688 -0.46 -46.29 17.23
CA ILE A 688 0.11 -45.74 15.99
C ILE A 688 -0.56 -46.38 14.77
N GLY A 689 -1.26 -45.57 13.99
CA GLY A 689 -1.86 -45.95 12.72
C GLY A 689 -0.96 -45.58 11.54
N LYS A 690 -1.12 -46.26 10.41
CA LYS A 690 -0.34 -46.03 9.21
C LYS A 690 -1.21 -46.12 7.97
N ILE A 691 -1.46 -44.98 7.34
CA ILE A 691 -2.09 -44.86 6.03
C ILE A 691 -1.00 -44.96 4.97
N CYS A 692 -1.08 -45.97 4.10
CA CYS A 692 -0.14 -46.17 3.00
C CYS A 692 -0.84 -45.96 1.65
N ILE A 693 -0.35 -44.99 0.87
CA ILE A 693 -0.77 -44.70 -0.50
C ILE A 693 0.03 -45.63 -1.44
N ASP A 694 -0.63 -46.61 -2.06
CA ASP A 694 0.01 -47.59 -2.96
C ASP A 694 -0.50 -47.44 -4.40
N ASN A 695 0.22 -46.60 -5.15
CA ASN A 695 0.24 -46.59 -6.62
C ASN A 695 1.69 -46.37 -7.09
N HIS A 696 2.63 -47.11 -6.50
CA HIS A 696 4.07 -46.82 -6.57
C HIS A 696 4.61 -46.85 -8.01
N LYS A 697 4.04 -47.68 -8.89
CA LYS A 697 4.38 -47.71 -10.33
C LYS A 697 4.13 -46.37 -11.04
N LYS A 698 3.26 -45.54 -10.49
CA LYS A 698 2.97 -44.17 -10.95
C LYS A 698 3.33 -43.13 -9.88
N LYS A 699 4.38 -43.39 -9.08
CA LYS A 699 4.86 -42.48 -8.02
C LYS A 699 3.76 -42.07 -7.04
N ASN A 700 2.87 -43.03 -6.74
CA ASN A 700 1.73 -42.83 -5.85
C ASN A 700 0.75 -41.73 -6.32
N ALA A 701 0.65 -41.49 -7.64
CA ALA A 701 -0.36 -40.61 -8.20
C ALA A 701 -1.76 -41.07 -7.80
N ILE A 702 -2.58 -40.15 -7.29
CA ILE A 702 -3.86 -40.46 -6.66
C ILE A 702 -5.01 -40.46 -7.67
N THR A 703 -5.89 -41.46 -7.54
CA THR A 703 -7.06 -41.67 -8.41
C THR A 703 -8.36 -41.52 -7.63
N GLY A 704 -9.50 -41.47 -8.32
CA GLY A 704 -10.83 -41.48 -7.70
C GLY A 704 -11.03 -42.67 -6.75
N LYS A 705 -10.61 -43.88 -7.15
CA LYS A 705 -10.73 -45.07 -6.29
C LYS A 705 -9.95 -44.88 -4.99
N MET A 706 -8.76 -44.29 -5.07
CA MET A 706 -7.92 -44.03 -3.92
C MET A 706 -8.52 -42.96 -2.99
N PHE A 707 -9.34 -42.01 -3.49
CA PHE A 707 -10.08 -41.09 -2.62
C PHE A 707 -11.04 -41.82 -1.69
N VAL A 708 -11.78 -42.78 -2.25
CA VAL A 708 -12.76 -43.62 -1.52
C VAL A 708 -12.05 -44.51 -0.49
N ASP A 709 -10.89 -45.08 -0.85
CA ASP A 709 -10.07 -45.86 0.06
C ASP A 709 -9.50 -44.98 1.20
N PHE A 710 -9.06 -43.76 0.90
CA PHE A 710 -8.56 -42.79 1.88
C PHE A 710 -9.67 -42.36 2.84
N GLU A 711 -10.88 -42.08 2.34
CA GLU A 711 -12.06 -41.78 3.16
C GLU A 711 -12.35 -42.91 4.16
N ASN A 712 -12.31 -44.17 3.71
CA ASN A 712 -12.51 -45.32 4.60
C ASN A 712 -11.48 -45.36 5.73
N CYS A 713 -10.21 -45.12 5.40
CA CYS A 713 -9.14 -45.08 6.40
C CYS A 713 -9.39 -43.96 7.43
N VAL A 714 -9.76 -42.76 6.98
CA VAL A 714 -10.05 -41.62 7.86
C VAL A 714 -11.27 -41.89 8.75
N ASN A 715 -12.34 -42.48 8.20
CA ASN A 715 -13.53 -42.84 8.97
C ASN A 715 -13.21 -43.91 10.03
N GLU A 716 -12.39 -44.91 9.70
CA GLU A 716 -11.97 -45.92 10.68
C GLU A 716 -11.12 -45.31 11.81
N LEU A 717 -10.25 -44.35 11.50
CA LEU A 717 -9.43 -43.64 12.50
C LEU A 717 -10.25 -42.73 13.41
N LYS A 718 -11.35 -42.17 12.91
CA LYS A 718 -12.26 -41.32 13.69
C LYS A 718 -12.86 -42.10 14.87
N GLU A 719 -13.19 -43.36 14.64
CA GLU A 719 -13.75 -44.29 15.64
C GLU A 719 -12.68 -45.04 16.44
N TRP A 720 -11.39 -44.81 16.16
CA TRP A 720 -10.30 -45.55 16.81
C TRP A 720 -9.92 -44.93 18.16
N GLU A 721 -10.57 -45.34 19.24
CA GLU A 721 -10.38 -44.78 20.59
C GLU A 721 -8.94 -44.78 21.09
N LYS A 722 -8.19 -45.87 20.85
CA LYS A 722 -6.79 -46.02 21.30
C LYS A 722 -5.77 -45.25 20.47
N GLY A 723 -6.19 -44.70 19.33
CA GLY A 723 -5.30 -43.99 18.42
C GLY A 723 -4.69 -42.75 19.06
N LYS A 724 -3.38 -42.57 18.86
CA LYS A 724 -2.62 -41.37 19.25
C LYS A 724 -2.11 -40.62 18.03
N ILE A 725 -1.53 -41.37 17.10
CA ILE A 725 -0.84 -40.85 15.91
C ILE A 725 -1.27 -41.66 14.70
N VAL A 726 -1.48 -41.00 13.55
CA VAL A 726 -1.52 -41.64 12.24
C VAL A 726 -0.39 -41.11 11.36
N ILE A 727 0.37 -42.02 10.77
CA ILE A 727 1.38 -41.70 9.78
C ILE A 727 0.76 -41.85 8.39
N VAL A 728 0.81 -40.81 7.57
CA VAL A 728 0.45 -40.88 6.15
C VAL A 728 1.75 -41.00 5.35
N GLU A 729 1.87 -42.02 4.51
CA GLU A 729 3.05 -42.21 3.67
C GLU A 729 2.71 -42.83 2.31
N GLY A 730 3.64 -42.71 1.37
CA GLY A 730 3.57 -43.41 0.08
C GLY A 730 4.39 -44.69 0.10
N LYS A 731 3.91 -45.71 -0.62
CA LYS A 731 4.67 -46.95 -0.79
C LYS A 731 5.89 -46.73 -1.69
N GLY A 732 7.04 -47.26 -1.27
CA GLY A 732 8.27 -47.19 -2.04
C GLY A 732 9.01 -45.87 -1.82
N SER A 733 9.50 -45.26 -2.90
CA SER A 733 10.41 -44.12 -2.86
C SER A 733 9.74 -42.75 -2.78
N ASP A 734 8.45 -42.66 -3.10
CA ASP A 734 7.74 -41.40 -3.31
C ASP A 734 6.53 -41.30 -2.39
N PHE A 735 6.22 -40.09 -1.90
CA PHE A 735 5.04 -39.84 -1.10
C PHE A 735 3.77 -39.86 -1.97
N CYS A 736 3.65 -38.90 -2.88
CA CYS A 736 2.54 -38.77 -3.83
C CYS A 736 2.90 -37.69 -4.86
N SER A 737 2.83 -38.02 -6.15
CA SER A 737 3.10 -37.07 -7.23
C SER A 737 1.88 -36.22 -7.67
N GLY A 738 0.77 -36.27 -6.92
CA GLY A 738 -0.47 -35.54 -7.24
C GLY A 738 -1.52 -36.41 -7.94
N GLY A 739 -2.50 -35.78 -8.59
CA GLY A 739 -3.55 -36.50 -9.30
C GLY A 739 -3.02 -37.33 -10.48
N ASP A 740 -3.49 -38.56 -10.63
CA ASP A 740 -3.20 -39.39 -11.81
C ASP A 740 -3.77 -38.71 -13.06
N LEU A 741 -2.91 -38.48 -14.06
CA LEU A 741 -3.26 -37.71 -15.24
C LEU A 741 -4.31 -38.39 -16.13
N ASN A 742 -4.41 -39.72 -16.12
CA ASN A 742 -5.46 -40.41 -16.88
C ASN A 742 -6.81 -40.23 -16.18
N PHE A 743 -6.83 -40.37 -14.85
CA PHE A 743 -8.01 -40.07 -14.04
C PHE A 743 -8.46 -38.62 -14.25
N VAL A 744 -7.56 -37.64 -14.13
CA VAL A 744 -7.90 -36.22 -14.29
C VAL A 744 -8.47 -35.93 -15.67
N LYS A 745 -7.96 -36.57 -16.73
CA LYS A 745 -8.50 -36.45 -18.10
C LYS A 745 -9.93 -36.98 -18.22
N GLU A 746 -10.26 -38.08 -17.56
CA GLU A 746 -11.61 -38.68 -17.60
C GLU A 746 -12.68 -37.78 -16.98
N ILE A 747 -12.28 -36.86 -16.07
CA ILE A 747 -13.20 -35.97 -15.35
C ILE A 747 -12.98 -34.48 -15.67
N ALA A 748 -12.34 -34.16 -16.80
CA ALA A 748 -11.94 -32.79 -17.18
C ALA A 748 -13.12 -31.91 -17.65
N THR A 749 -14.14 -31.77 -16.80
CA THR A 749 -15.26 -30.83 -16.97
C THR A 749 -15.43 -29.99 -15.71
N PRO A 750 -15.96 -28.75 -15.78
CA PRO A 750 -16.18 -27.94 -14.59
C PRO A 750 -17.04 -28.64 -13.52
N GLY A 751 -18.09 -29.34 -13.93
CA GLY A 751 -18.97 -30.08 -13.02
C GLY A 751 -18.26 -31.21 -12.28
N LEU A 752 -17.55 -32.09 -13.00
CA LEU A 752 -16.82 -33.19 -12.36
C LEU A 752 -15.58 -32.71 -11.58
N GLY A 753 -14.95 -31.62 -12.03
CA GLY A 753 -13.89 -30.94 -11.28
C GLY A 753 -14.40 -30.41 -9.94
N TYR A 754 -15.59 -29.80 -9.90
CA TYR A 754 -16.25 -29.39 -8.67
C TYR A 754 -16.52 -30.59 -7.75
N TRP A 755 -17.01 -31.70 -8.29
CA TRP A 755 -17.25 -32.92 -7.53
C TRP A 755 -15.97 -33.50 -6.94
N MET A 756 -14.89 -33.55 -7.72
CA MET A 756 -13.57 -34.00 -7.27
C MET A 756 -13.06 -33.16 -6.11
N ASN A 757 -13.10 -31.83 -6.28
CA ASN A 757 -12.57 -30.89 -5.30
C ASN A 757 -13.38 -30.90 -4.01
N SER A 758 -14.71 -30.96 -4.11
CA SER A 758 -15.61 -31.04 -2.96
C SER A 758 -15.43 -32.36 -2.21
N TYR A 759 -15.34 -33.49 -2.93
CA TYR A 759 -15.22 -34.80 -2.33
C TYR A 759 -13.88 -35.01 -1.64
N PHE A 760 -12.76 -34.90 -2.37
CA PHE A 760 -11.46 -35.19 -1.77
C PHE A 760 -10.97 -34.07 -0.85
N GLY A 761 -11.37 -32.82 -1.11
CA GLY A 761 -11.19 -31.72 -0.15
C GLY A 761 -11.85 -32.00 1.20
N GLY A 762 -13.09 -32.51 1.21
CA GLY A 762 -13.79 -32.91 2.44
C GLY A 762 -13.14 -34.11 3.15
N VAL A 763 -12.57 -35.06 2.41
CA VAL A 763 -11.80 -36.18 2.98
C VAL A 763 -10.53 -35.67 3.68
N LEU A 764 -9.79 -34.75 3.06
CA LEU A 764 -8.57 -34.18 3.65
C LEU A 764 -8.87 -33.19 4.80
N GLU A 765 -9.99 -32.49 4.76
CA GLU A 765 -10.50 -31.75 5.91
C GLU A 765 -10.84 -32.69 7.08
N SER A 766 -11.47 -33.83 6.79
CA SER A 766 -11.76 -34.86 7.80
C SER A 766 -10.48 -35.45 8.40
N LEU A 767 -9.43 -35.67 7.60
CA LEU A 767 -8.09 -36.04 8.08
C LEU A 767 -7.53 -34.99 9.05
N SER A 768 -7.60 -33.71 8.67
CA SER A 768 -7.12 -32.60 9.50
C SER A 768 -7.87 -32.54 10.84
N ASN A 769 -9.18 -32.81 10.79
CA ASN A 769 -10.07 -32.76 11.93
C ASN A 769 -10.09 -34.04 12.78
N LEU A 770 -9.27 -35.05 12.47
CA LEU A 770 -9.18 -36.25 13.31
C LEU A 770 -8.73 -35.86 14.74
N PRO A 771 -9.24 -36.53 15.78
CA PRO A 771 -8.80 -36.28 17.16
C PRO A 771 -7.35 -36.72 17.41
N ILE A 772 -6.75 -37.51 16.51
CA ILE A 772 -5.37 -37.98 16.61
C ILE A 772 -4.39 -37.08 15.83
N ILE A 773 -3.11 -37.11 16.19
CA ILE A 773 -2.06 -36.36 15.49
C ILE A 773 -1.73 -37.07 14.17
N SER A 774 -1.84 -36.36 13.05
CA SER A 774 -1.49 -36.83 11.72
C SER A 774 -0.09 -36.36 11.33
N VAL A 775 0.74 -37.27 10.85
CA VAL A 775 2.13 -37.01 10.45
C VAL A 775 2.33 -37.44 9.00
N ALA A 776 2.66 -36.51 8.12
CA ALA A 776 3.10 -36.83 6.76
C ALA A 776 4.57 -37.28 6.80
N ASN A 777 4.83 -38.53 6.40
CA ASN A 777 6.17 -39.08 6.24
C ASN A 777 6.62 -38.96 4.78
N ILE A 778 7.35 -37.88 4.49
CA ILE A 778 7.61 -37.43 3.11
C ILE A 778 8.94 -37.99 2.60
N LYS A 779 8.85 -38.99 1.71
CA LYS A 779 9.98 -39.52 0.91
C LYS A 779 9.80 -39.16 -0.57
N GLY A 780 10.90 -38.94 -1.29
CA GLY A 780 10.88 -38.67 -2.74
C GLY A 780 9.91 -37.56 -3.14
N ASN A 781 9.13 -37.77 -4.19
CA ASN A 781 8.22 -36.75 -4.72
C ASN A 781 6.95 -36.58 -3.87
N CYS A 782 6.73 -35.36 -3.39
CA CYS A 782 5.49 -34.87 -2.79
C CYS A 782 5.03 -33.62 -3.57
N LEU A 783 4.40 -33.84 -4.71
CA LEU A 783 4.13 -32.78 -5.69
C LEU A 783 2.64 -32.61 -5.93
N GLY A 784 2.23 -31.38 -6.18
CA GLY A 784 0.86 -31.04 -6.54
C GLY A 784 -0.15 -31.50 -5.48
N GLY A 785 -1.07 -32.39 -5.85
CA GLY A 785 -2.03 -32.98 -4.90
C GLY A 785 -1.36 -33.75 -3.75
N GLY A 786 -0.14 -34.26 -3.93
CA GLY A 786 0.64 -34.82 -2.83
C GLY A 786 0.98 -33.77 -1.77
N THR A 787 1.29 -32.54 -2.20
CA THR A 787 1.51 -31.41 -1.28
C THR A 787 0.21 -31.05 -0.55
N GLU A 788 -0.96 -31.17 -1.18
CA GLU A 788 -2.27 -30.97 -0.53
C GLU A 788 -2.51 -32.00 0.58
N ILE A 789 -2.25 -33.27 0.30
CA ILE A 789 -2.36 -34.35 1.30
C ILE A 789 -1.43 -34.08 2.49
N ALA A 790 -0.15 -33.77 2.22
CA ALA A 790 0.84 -33.48 3.26
C ALA A 790 0.47 -32.25 4.09
N SER A 791 -0.09 -31.21 3.48
CA SER A 791 -0.51 -29.97 4.16
C SER A 791 -1.73 -30.17 5.05
N ASN A 792 -2.53 -31.19 4.79
CA ASN A 792 -3.64 -31.57 5.64
C ASN A 792 -3.24 -32.49 6.81
N CYS A 793 -1.97 -32.88 6.91
CA CYS A 793 -1.42 -33.47 8.13
C CYS A 793 -1.00 -32.38 9.14
N ASP A 794 -1.09 -32.67 10.43
CA ASP A 794 -0.69 -31.74 11.50
C ASP A 794 0.82 -31.45 11.43
N LEU A 795 1.62 -32.50 11.28
CA LEU A 795 3.07 -32.44 11.19
C LEU A 795 3.57 -33.03 9.87
N ARG A 796 4.69 -32.51 9.37
CA ARG A 796 5.36 -32.97 8.15
C ARG A 796 6.82 -33.27 8.47
N PHE A 797 7.19 -34.56 8.41
CA PHE A 797 8.56 -35.03 8.59
C PHE A 797 9.10 -35.48 7.24
N MET A 798 10.23 -34.92 6.84
CA MET A 798 10.73 -35.07 5.47
C MET A 798 12.08 -35.77 5.46
N HIS A 799 12.16 -36.86 4.71
CA HIS A 799 13.41 -37.53 4.44
C HIS A 799 14.32 -36.63 3.58
N THR A 800 15.64 -36.77 3.68
CA THR A 800 16.60 -36.01 2.84
C THR A 800 16.41 -36.24 1.33
N SER A 801 15.83 -37.38 0.91
CA SER A 801 15.45 -37.63 -0.49
C SER A 801 14.19 -36.87 -0.93
N GLY A 802 13.44 -36.31 0.00
CA GLY A 802 12.17 -35.64 -0.24
C GLY A 802 12.32 -34.40 -1.12
N ARG A 803 11.31 -34.16 -1.95
CA ARG A 803 11.05 -32.91 -2.66
C ARG A 803 9.57 -32.57 -2.55
N ILE A 804 9.27 -31.34 -2.16
CA ILE A 804 7.90 -30.88 -1.99
C ILE A 804 7.61 -29.68 -2.86
N GLY A 805 6.42 -29.58 -3.45
CA GLY A 805 6.08 -28.39 -4.22
C GLY A 805 4.76 -28.40 -4.96
N VAL A 806 4.18 -27.21 -5.04
CA VAL A 806 3.00 -26.91 -5.84
C VAL A 806 3.40 -26.81 -7.31
N VAL A 807 2.82 -27.65 -8.16
CA VAL A 807 3.11 -27.72 -9.61
C VAL A 807 1.89 -27.41 -10.49
N GLN A 808 0.72 -27.25 -9.86
CA GLN A 808 -0.60 -27.05 -10.47
C GLN A 808 -0.63 -25.89 -11.47
N GLY A 809 0.02 -24.77 -11.14
CA GLY A 809 0.05 -23.59 -12.02
C GLY A 809 0.66 -23.88 -13.40
N LYS A 810 1.62 -24.83 -13.50
CA LYS A 810 2.19 -25.25 -14.79
C LYS A 810 1.25 -26.15 -15.60
N MET A 811 0.19 -26.66 -14.97
CA MET A 811 -0.78 -27.59 -15.54
C MET A 811 -2.14 -26.93 -15.80
N GLY A 812 -2.25 -25.59 -15.64
CA GLY A 812 -3.51 -24.86 -15.85
C GLY A 812 -4.58 -25.16 -14.80
N VAL A 813 -4.17 -25.56 -13.58
CA VAL A 813 -5.06 -25.80 -12.45
C VAL A 813 -4.56 -25.04 -11.21
N ILE A 814 -5.45 -24.81 -10.24
CA ILE A 814 -5.13 -24.17 -8.95
C ILE A 814 -5.16 -25.19 -7.81
N GLN A 815 -4.59 -24.80 -6.66
CA GLN A 815 -4.66 -25.58 -5.43
C GLN A 815 -6.10 -25.55 -4.89
N THR A 816 -6.67 -26.69 -4.52
CA THR A 816 -8.09 -26.75 -4.11
C THR A 816 -8.41 -27.69 -2.95
N TRP A 817 -7.74 -28.82 -2.77
CA TRP A 817 -8.10 -29.87 -1.79
C TRP A 817 -7.73 -29.46 -0.34
N ASN A 818 -8.24 -28.32 0.10
CA ASN A 818 -7.87 -27.60 1.32
C ASN A 818 -6.37 -27.26 1.40
N GLY A 819 -5.66 -27.33 0.28
CA GLY A 819 -4.25 -26.97 0.19
C GLY A 819 -4.04 -25.47 0.17
N ALA A 820 -4.82 -24.74 -0.64
CA ALA A 820 -4.60 -23.30 -0.87
C ALA A 820 -4.65 -22.47 0.42
N SER A 821 -5.61 -22.78 1.30
CA SER A 821 -5.78 -22.15 2.61
C SER A 821 -4.59 -22.35 3.55
N LYS A 822 -3.82 -23.44 3.34
CA LYS A 822 -2.68 -23.84 4.15
C LYS A 822 -1.31 -23.57 3.48
N LEU A 823 -1.30 -23.28 2.18
CA LEU A 823 -0.10 -23.27 1.31
C LEU A 823 0.15 -21.91 0.65
N LEU A 824 0.04 -20.81 1.40
CA LEU A 824 0.08 -19.48 0.80
C LEU A 824 1.41 -19.11 0.10
N GLU A 825 2.53 -19.81 0.37
CA GLU A 825 3.87 -19.36 -0.11
C GLU A 825 4.82 -20.47 -0.64
N ILE A 826 4.34 -21.56 -1.23
CA ILE A 826 5.24 -22.66 -1.66
C ILE A 826 5.56 -22.68 -3.17
N VAL A 827 6.85 -22.56 -3.50
CA VAL A 827 7.48 -22.98 -4.77
C VAL A 827 8.18 -24.34 -4.51
N VAL A 828 8.51 -25.14 -5.54
CA VAL A 828 9.16 -26.45 -5.31
C VAL A 828 10.47 -26.30 -4.51
N PHE A 829 10.58 -26.98 -3.37
CA PHE A 829 11.68 -26.87 -2.41
C PHE A 829 12.39 -28.20 -2.16
N SER A 830 13.67 -28.10 -1.80
CA SER A 830 14.41 -29.18 -1.14
C SER A 830 14.01 -29.28 0.33
N HIS A 831 14.30 -30.40 0.98
CA HIS A 831 14.07 -30.60 2.42
C HIS A 831 14.60 -29.44 3.28
N LYS A 832 15.83 -28.95 3.02
CA LYS A 832 16.45 -27.85 3.78
C LYS A 832 15.62 -26.55 3.71
N LEU A 833 15.25 -26.13 2.51
CA LEU A 833 14.49 -24.91 2.32
C LEU A 833 13.07 -25.02 2.87
N ALA A 834 12.46 -26.21 2.79
CA ALA A 834 11.13 -26.44 3.36
C ALA A 834 11.11 -26.37 4.90
N LEU A 835 12.21 -26.72 5.58
CA LEU A 835 12.39 -26.55 7.03
C LEU A 835 12.65 -25.08 7.39
N GLU A 836 13.51 -24.38 6.65
CA GLU A 836 13.79 -22.95 6.88
C GLU A 836 12.53 -22.08 6.79
N MET A 837 11.57 -22.47 5.94
CA MET A 837 10.27 -21.80 5.81
C MET A 837 9.23 -22.22 6.88
N GLY A 838 9.57 -23.17 7.75
CA GLY A 838 8.66 -23.69 8.77
C GLY A 838 7.53 -24.59 8.23
N PHE A 839 7.54 -24.92 6.93
CA PHE A 839 6.53 -25.81 6.36
C PHE A 839 6.77 -27.25 6.81
N VAL A 840 8.01 -27.73 6.75
CA VAL A 840 8.42 -29.03 7.31
C VAL A 840 8.79 -28.83 8.77
N ASN A 841 8.36 -29.75 9.64
CA ASN A 841 8.61 -29.67 11.08
C ASN A 841 9.96 -30.28 11.45
N GLU A 842 10.36 -31.37 10.78
CA GLU A 842 11.62 -32.09 11.03
C GLU A 842 12.17 -32.72 9.75
N ILE A 843 13.48 -32.84 9.67
CA ILE A 843 14.20 -33.56 8.59
C ILE A 843 14.90 -34.77 9.20
N TYR A 844 14.90 -35.89 8.48
CA TYR A 844 15.62 -37.09 8.89
C TYR A 844 16.30 -37.78 7.69
N GLU A 845 17.33 -38.57 7.94
CA GLU A 845 18.11 -39.27 6.90
C GLU A 845 18.00 -40.79 6.98
N ILE A 846 17.79 -41.34 8.18
CA ILE A 846 17.60 -42.79 8.36
C ILE A 846 16.27 -43.06 9.05
N ASP A 847 15.60 -44.16 8.71
CA ASP A 847 14.26 -44.47 9.22
C ASP A 847 14.21 -44.60 10.76
N ASP A 848 15.34 -44.92 11.42
CA ASP A 848 15.44 -44.94 12.88
C ASP A 848 15.28 -43.55 13.53
N GLU A 849 15.72 -42.49 12.86
CA GLU A 849 15.50 -41.11 13.32
C GLU A 849 14.01 -40.74 13.27
N PHE A 850 13.34 -41.07 12.17
CA PHE A 850 11.88 -40.93 12.05
C PHE A 850 11.15 -41.71 13.15
N ASN A 851 11.54 -42.98 13.37
CA ASN A 851 10.95 -43.81 14.41
C ASN A 851 11.18 -43.22 15.81
N LYS A 852 12.34 -42.60 16.06
CA LYS A 852 12.63 -41.92 17.34
C LYS A 852 11.72 -40.70 17.54
N LEU A 853 11.47 -39.90 16.50
CA LEU A 853 10.54 -38.76 16.55
C LEU A 853 9.12 -39.22 16.85
N ILE A 854 8.64 -40.27 16.16
CA ILE A 854 7.31 -40.87 16.41
C ILE A 854 7.21 -41.41 17.84
N ARG A 855 8.23 -42.12 18.33
CA ARG A 855 8.26 -42.59 19.73
C ARG A 855 8.12 -41.42 20.70
N LYS A 856 8.86 -40.33 20.50
CA LYS A 856 8.78 -39.12 21.33
C LYS A 856 7.38 -38.51 21.35
N LEU A 857 6.72 -38.42 20.19
CA LEU A 857 5.33 -37.94 20.12
C LEU A 857 4.34 -38.89 20.82
N SER A 858 4.54 -40.20 20.68
CA SER A 858 3.65 -41.23 21.24
C SER A 858 3.78 -41.45 22.75
N GLN A 859 4.82 -40.88 23.38
CA GLN A 859 5.03 -40.94 24.84
C GLN A 859 3.90 -40.26 25.61
N ASN A 860 3.29 -39.22 25.02
CA ASN A 860 2.15 -38.57 25.62
C ASN A 860 0.93 -39.51 25.65
N ASN A 861 0.10 -39.35 26.67
CA ASN A 861 -1.15 -40.08 26.77
C ASN A 861 -2.11 -39.69 25.62
N ALA A 862 -2.94 -40.64 25.17
CA ALA A 862 -3.87 -40.42 24.07
C ALA A 862 -4.85 -39.28 24.35
N ASP A 863 -5.41 -39.20 25.56
CA ASP A 863 -6.38 -38.16 25.94
C ASP A 863 -5.76 -36.77 25.91
N VAL A 864 -4.51 -36.64 26.37
CA VAL A 864 -3.78 -35.37 26.36
C VAL A 864 -3.55 -34.89 24.93
N LEU A 865 -3.13 -35.80 24.03
CA LEU A 865 -2.93 -35.47 22.62
C LEU A 865 -4.25 -35.06 21.94
N ARG A 866 -5.33 -35.81 22.21
CA ARG A 866 -6.65 -35.57 21.62
C ARG A 866 -7.26 -34.25 22.08
N ILE A 867 -7.33 -34.05 23.39
CA ILE A 867 -7.91 -32.83 23.97
C ILE A 867 -7.05 -31.61 23.61
N GLY A 868 -5.73 -31.75 23.61
CA GLY A 868 -4.82 -30.69 23.17
C GLY A 868 -5.04 -30.28 21.71
N LYS A 869 -5.22 -31.27 20.81
CA LYS A 869 -5.53 -31.01 19.41
C LYS A 869 -6.91 -30.35 19.23
N GLU A 870 -7.95 -30.85 19.89
CA GLU A 870 -9.29 -30.25 19.86
C GLU A 870 -9.27 -28.78 20.29
N MET A 871 -8.57 -28.48 21.39
CA MET A 871 -8.39 -27.11 21.89
C MET A 871 -7.69 -26.23 20.85
N TYR A 872 -6.57 -26.71 20.29
CA TYR A 872 -5.82 -25.98 19.27
C TYR A 872 -6.69 -25.66 18.04
N MET A 873 -7.47 -26.62 17.58
CA MET A 873 -8.38 -26.43 16.44
C MET A 873 -9.49 -25.42 16.74
N GLU A 874 -10.06 -25.42 17.94
CA GLU A 874 -11.08 -24.43 18.33
C GLU A 874 -10.48 -23.03 18.46
N LEU A 875 -9.26 -22.91 19.00
CA LEU A 875 -8.51 -21.65 19.07
C LEU A 875 -8.16 -21.11 17.67
N ASP A 876 -7.71 -21.98 16.76
CA ASP A 876 -7.37 -21.59 15.39
C ASP A 876 -8.60 -21.05 14.63
N LYS A 877 -9.76 -21.71 14.78
CA LYS A 877 -11.05 -21.24 14.24
C LYS A 877 -11.57 -19.98 14.93
N SER A 878 -11.08 -19.65 16.11
CA SER A 878 -11.51 -18.52 16.94
C SER A 878 -10.57 -17.30 16.87
N LYS A 879 -9.59 -17.30 15.94
CA LYS A 879 -8.70 -16.16 15.71
C LYS A 879 -9.49 -14.88 15.42
N GLY A 880 -9.29 -13.85 16.23
CA GLY A 880 -10.00 -12.57 16.16
C GLY A 880 -11.05 -12.34 17.26
N LEU A 881 -11.34 -13.34 18.10
CA LEU A 881 -12.12 -13.13 19.32
C LEU A 881 -11.32 -12.36 20.39
N SER A 882 -12.03 -11.80 21.37
CA SER A 882 -11.38 -11.14 22.51
C SER A 882 -10.60 -12.12 23.37
N SER A 883 -9.55 -11.63 24.06
CA SER A 883 -8.73 -12.43 24.97
C SER A 883 -9.55 -13.24 25.99
N LYS A 884 -10.64 -12.66 26.53
CA LYS A 884 -11.56 -13.37 27.44
C LYS A 884 -12.19 -14.62 26.80
N LYS A 885 -12.68 -14.52 25.56
CA LYS A 885 -13.30 -15.67 24.87
C LYS A 885 -12.28 -16.76 24.53
N LEU A 886 -11.05 -16.38 24.18
CA LEU A 886 -9.97 -17.33 23.96
C LEU A 886 -9.64 -18.08 25.26
N HIS A 887 -9.60 -17.36 26.38
CA HIS A 887 -9.41 -17.96 27.70
C HIS A 887 -10.55 -18.91 28.10
N ASP A 888 -11.80 -18.58 27.79
CA ASP A 888 -12.95 -19.47 28.04
C ASP A 888 -12.81 -20.82 27.30
N ILE A 889 -12.25 -20.81 26.08
CA ILE A 889 -11.94 -22.03 25.32
C ILE A 889 -10.86 -22.85 26.04
N GLU A 890 -9.78 -22.23 26.51
CA GLU A 890 -8.72 -22.91 27.27
C GLU A 890 -9.26 -23.55 28.56
N LEU A 891 -10.13 -22.85 29.30
CA LEU A 891 -10.77 -23.37 30.52
C LEU A 891 -11.67 -24.59 30.23
N LYS A 892 -12.44 -24.54 29.14
CA LYS A 892 -13.30 -25.64 28.69
C LYS A 892 -12.52 -26.94 28.44
N TYR A 893 -11.32 -26.87 27.86
CA TYR A 893 -10.53 -28.06 27.56
C TYR A 893 -9.61 -28.48 28.71
N SER A 894 -9.01 -27.53 29.43
CA SER A 894 -8.14 -27.85 30.58
C SER A 894 -8.92 -28.59 31.69
N SER A 895 -10.16 -28.18 31.95
CA SER A 895 -11.04 -28.83 32.93
C SER A 895 -11.39 -30.29 32.62
N LYS A 896 -11.40 -30.70 31.33
CA LYS A 896 -11.60 -32.11 30.95
C LYS A 896 -10.42 -33.01 31.33
N LEU A 897 -9.20 -32.48 31.27
CA LEU A 897 -7.99 -33.22 31.62
C LEU A 897 -7.72 -33.20 33.13
N TRP A 898 -8.08 -32.09 33.80
CA TRP A 898 -7.78 -31.90 35.21
C TRP A 898 -8.52 -32.90 36.10
N GLY A 899 -7.75 -33.76 36.76
CA GLY A 899 -8.29 -34.82 37.63
C GLY A 899 -8.76 -36.07 36.87
N SER A 900 -8.57 -36.12 35.55
CA SER A 900 -8.77 -37.35 34.78
C SER A 900 -7.88 -38.49 35.31
N LYS A 901 -8.25 -39.74 35.00
CA LYS A 901 -7.48 -40.94 35.36
C LYS A 901 -5.99 -40.79 35.02
N HIS A 902 -5.69 -40.28 33.83
CA HIS A 902 -4.31 -40.12 33.37
C HIS A 902 -3.57 -38.97 34.05
N HIS A 903 -4.26 -37.88 34.40
CA HIS A 903 -3.67 -36.83 35.23
C HIS A 903 -3.28 -37.37 36.60
N LEU A 904 -4.16 -38.16 37.24
CA LEU A 904 -3.88 -38.78 38.53
C LEU A 904 -2.76 -39.83 38.44
N GLU A 905 -2.70 -40.64 37.38
CA GLU A 905 -1.59 -41.56 37.12
C GLU A 905 -0.25 -40.82 36.96
N ALA A 906 -0.22 -39.70 36.22
CA ALA A 906 0.97 -38.88 36.07
C ALA A 906 1.45 -38.29 37.40
N LEU A 907 0.54 -37.74 38.21
CA LEU A 907 0.85 -37.24 39.56
C LEU A 907 1.41 -38.36 40.46
N ASN A 908 0.79 -39.55 40.42
CA ASN A 908 1.23 -40.70 41.21
C ASN A 908 2.60 -41.26 40.76
N SER A 909 2.91 -41.15 39.46
CA SER A 909 4.20 -41.58 38.92
C SER A 909 5.36 -40.64 39.25
N GLN A 910 5.07 -39.47 39.87
CA GLN A 910 6.06 -38.47 40.27
C GLN A 910 7.04 -38.10 39.14
N VAL A 911 6.51 -37.90 37.92
CA VAL A 911 7.33 -37.52 36.76
C VAL A 911 8.10 -36.23 37.08
N LYS A 912 9.42 -36.34 37.23
CA LYS A 912 10.30 -35.18 37.41
C LYS A 912 10.69 -34.61 36.05
N HIS A 913 10.74 -33.28 35.93
CA HIS A 913 11.38 -32.63 34.79
C HIS A 913 12.84 -33.11 34.70
N LYS A 914 13.21 -33.70 33.56
CA LYS A 914 14.60 -34.06 33.26
C LYS A 914 15.35 -32.86 32.70
#